data_AF-E3J547-F1
#
_entry.id   AF-E3J547-F1
#
_cell.length_a   1.000
_cell.length_b   1.000
_cell.length_c   1.000
_cell.angle_alpha   90.00
_cell.angle_beta   90.00
_cell.angle_gamma   90.00
#
_symmetry.space_group_name_H-M   'P 1'
#
loop_
_entity.id
_entity.type
_entity.pdbx_description
1 polymer ?
#
loop_
_entity_poly.entity_id
_entity_poly.type
_entity_poly.pdbx_seq_one_letter_code
_entity_poly.pdbx_strand_id
1 'polypeptide(L)'
;MDPDVVDRLGAELAAGLGEPAARALTEWAAQEDTRFRLDRWLVNGKTNAVLAVVEENDDLAERARKLVLKLDRVPAGDAGTSEYARARRAIKDSPEFARVHLAAPVRGPVRVGDGTWLAFQEIAGHDPTDYRVLAALFAGMLGSALGTSDGVDPVTCDPATFVATCRRLVDGVLVEWARQPKTEVCTSQHFLRAILGNRLAPGQPLHRLASELPRDRIDLEGEPESLPNPFALAMGAAPGPTLSMLLGRCHADLHSQNVLVRVNPAIDAADYVFVDLAKYESAGPLVRDPVHLVLYVISRAMPTLSAHHRDVLLDVLVRPANAPDGRGSFLPLWLGDLVNGVWETGESWIREFSYGPEWRQQRLLALLACALIFYGRESTAEDVRPWFLRLAARCASVVGGDGWGVGPTTAGTQPGGSAADGVPAAGVRASGVAANASSTGATPRSRELSDTESYMVGRGQELQMLGELVSGTSDQRLVNIYGPGGIGKSEVCRAFLRQERAALRGVVTSVDLNRPDLTPNVILRDLTEGLVMTARPDDDRVRSVLAGVLARLDEHAFVSNLVDTSGGIDAMFDVLGRPLDEATLARATAAADVDAAVSPMARRALGNRFALDRYLRGAERDLARTFAAALATAFEDESRPVVMLLDTYEEIGSLDDWLCRRLVPELPQSARLVLFGRNQLTKENLDWADYGDSLRMQPLPELAEDDAKTFLRHHGLSDPTALDEVYRFTGGYPLLLVLVRLLARESGSWSAIGEMRASGNRDRVASRLLDRILREQRAAEVREVLEKCAVASWIDPEIIATLLEIGSDEARGVYEKIQRHSFMEPHPFGVRLHDKIRELLVERMRFTSESEYQRLDGLLTEMHRARARIAQPKEDEDDGPRPEA
;
A
#
# COMPACT_ATOMS: atom_id res chain seq x y z
N MET A 1 54.35 -13.86 -7.88
CA MET A 1 53.42 -14.48 -8.84
C MET A 1 54.25 -14.96 -10.01
N ASP A 2 54.02 -16.17 -10.51
CA ASP A 2 54.79 -16.77 -11.61
C ASP A 2 54.69 -15.89 -12.88
N PRO A 3 55.80 -15.59 -13.60
CA PRO A 3 55.77 -14.78 -14.82
C PRO A 3 54.79 -15.29 -15.89
N ASP A 4 54.62 -16.60 -16.02
CA ASP A 4 53.74 -17.22 -17.02
C ASP A 4 52.25 -16.97 -16.68
N VAL A 5 51.92 -16.94 -15.39
CA VAL A 5 50.57 -16.58 -14.89
C VAL A 5 50.23 -15.12 -15.21
N VAL A 6 51.19 -14.20 -15.05
CA VAL A 6 50.97 -12.78 -15.33
C VAL A 6 50.85 -12.51 -16.83
N ASP A 7 51.64 -13.21 -17.65
CA ASP A 7 51.56 -13.10 -19.10
C ASP A 7 50.20 -13.59 -19.62
N ARG A 8 49.77 -14.79 -19.20
CA ARG A 8 48.55 -15.43 -19.74
C ARG A 8 47.24 -14.95 -19.12
N LEU A 9 47.19 -14.60 -17.83
CA LEU A 9 45.95 -14.21 -17.13
C LEU A 9 45.91 -12.74 -16.70
N GLY A 10 47.09 -12.14 -16.48
CA GLY A 10 47.21 -10.85 -15.81
C GLY A 10 47.11 -10.94 -14.29
N ALA A 11 47.74 -9.99 -13.61
CA ALA A 11 47.87 -10.00 -12.16
C ALA A 11 46.53 -9.91 -11.43
N GLU A 12 45.57 -9.15 -11.95
CA GLU A 12 44.27 -8.93 -11.31
C GLU A 12 43.37 -10.17 -11.37
N LEU A 13 43.28 -10.83 -12.54
CA LEU A 13 42.52 -12.07 -12.70
C LEU A 13 43.10 -13.18 -11.82
N ALA A 14 44.43 -13.34 -11.85
CA ALA A 14 45.12 -14.36 -11.07
C ALA A 14 44.94 -14.15 -9.55
N ALA A 15 44.98 -12.91 -9.08
CA ALA A 15 44.74 -12.60 -7.68
C ALA A 15 43.31 -12.95 -7.23
N GLY A 16 42.29 -12.60 -8.02
CA GLY A 16 40.90 -12.84 -7.64
C GLY A 16 40.43 -14.30 -7.75
N LEU A 17 41.04 -15.12 -8.62
CA LEU A 17 40.76 -16.56 -8.69
C LEU A 17 41.37 -17.35 -7.53
N GLY A 18 42.43 -16.83 -6.92
CA GLY A 18 43.26 -17.55 -5.97
C GLY A 18 44.26 -18.50 -6.65
N GLU A 19 45.34 -18.80 -5.93
CA GLU A 19 46.51 -19.49 -6.51
C GLU A 19 46.19 -20.83 -7.21
N PRO A 20 45.38 -21.75 -6.65
CA PRO A 20 45.12 -23.03 -7.29
C PRO A 20 44.38 -22.88 -8.63
N ALA A 21 43.36 -22.00 -8.67
CA ALA A 21 42.56 -21.77 -9.86
C ALA A 21 43.32 -20.98 -10.93
N ALA A 22 44.12 -19.99 -10.52
CA ALA A 22 44.99 -19.24 -11.44
C ALA A 22 46.03 -20.15 -12.08
N ARG A 23 46.63 -21.07 -11.32
CA ARG A 23 47.60 -22.04 -11.85
C ARG A 23 46.95 -23.00 -12.85
N ALA A 24 45.82 -23.61 -12.48
CA ALA A 24 45.09 -24.52 -13.36
C ALA A 24 44.64 -23.84 -14.67
N LEU A 25 44.17 -22.59 -14.59
CA LEU A 25 43.78 -21.83 -15.78
C LEU A 25 44.99 -21.46 -16.64
N THR A 26 46.13 -21.14 -16.04
CA THR A 26 47.38 -20.83 -16.77
C THR A 26 47.90 -22.06 -17.53
N GLU A 27 47.94 -23.22 -16.87
CA GLU A 27 48.34 -24.49 -17.47
C GLU A 27 47.43 -24.87 -18.65
N TRP A 28 46.12 -24.70 -18.48
CA TRP A 28 45.15 -24.96 -19.55
C TRP A 28 45.29 -23.95 -20.70
N ALA A 29 45.41 -22.66 -20.39
CA ALA A 29 45.60 -21.60 -21.38
C ALA A 29 46.88 -21.79 -22.20
N ALA A 30 47.93 -22.39 -21.61
CA ALA A 30 49.15 -22.76 -22.33
C ALA A 30 48.94 -23.93 -23.32
N GLN A 31 48.07 -24.89 -22.99
CA GLN A 31 47.76 -26.02 -23.88
C GLN A 31 46.92 -25.59 -25.10
N GLU A 32 46.04 -24.62 -24.89
CA GLU A 32 45.10 -24.12 -25.91
C GLU A 32 45.62 -22.86 -26.64
N ASP A 33 46.85 -22.44 -26.34
CA ASP A 33 47.49 -21.19 -26.80
C ASP A 33 46.55 -19.97 -26.72
N THR A 34 45.92 -19.85 -25.56
CA THR A 34 44.92 -18.82 -25.25
C THR A 34 45.45 -17.88 -24.17
N ARG A 35 44.96 -16.65 -24.16
CA ARG A 35 45.22 -15.64 -23.12
C ARG A 35 43.90 -15.10 -22.59
N PHE A 36 43.85 -14.87 -21.28
CA PHE A 36 42.70 -14.28 -20.60
C PHE A 36 43.08 -12.96 -19.96
N ARG A 37 42.19 -11.98 -20.02
CA ARG A 37 42.29 -10.74 -19.25
C ARG A 37 40.98 -10.50 -18.52
N LEU A 38 41.06 -9.97 -17.30
CA LEU A 38 39.89 -9.54 -16.57
C LEU A 38 39.30 -8.30 -17.27
N ASP A 39 38.01 -8.35 -17.62
CA ASP A 39 37.24 -7.16 -17.98
C ASP A 39 36.64 -6.54 -16.72
N ARG A 40 35.89 -7.34 -15.95
CA ARG A 40 35.31 -6.94 -14.66
C ARG A 40 34.91 -8.15 -13.82
N TRP A 41 34.96 -7.98 -12.50
CA TRP A 41 34.34 -8.93 -11.57
C TRP A 41 32.83 -8.70 -11.53
N LEU A 42 32.05 -9.78 -11.50
CA LEU A 42 30.61 -9.72 -11.32
C LEU A 42 30.32 -9.91 -9.84
N VAL A 43 29.87 -8.83 -9.18
CA VAL A 43 29.52 -8.87 -7.76
C VAL A 43 28.11 -9.43 -7.63
N ASN A 44 27.98 -10.72 -7.35
CA ASN A 44 26.71 -11.26 -6.86
C ASN A 44 26.57 -10.84 -5.40
N GLY A 45 25.74 -9.83 -5.12
CA GLY A 45 25.66 -9.15 -3.83
C GLY A 45 25.40 -10.01 -2.59
N LYS A 46 25.27 -11.34 -2.70
CA LYS A 46 24.94 -12.26 -1.59
C LYS A 46 25.60 -13.66 -1.66
N THR A 47 26.44 -13.99 -2.66
CA THR A 47 27.13 -15.30 -2.72
C THR A 47 28.65 -15.13 -2.90
N ASN A 48 29.44 -15.88 -2.12
CA ASN A 48 30.91 -15.95 -2.25
C ASN A 48 31.39 -16.68 -3.54
N ALA A 49 30.54 -16.74 -4.57
CA ALA A 49 30.85 -17.39 -5.83
C ALA A 49 31.73 -16.46 -6.68
N VAL A 50 32.90 -16.95 -7.09
CA VAL A 50 33.82 -16.18 -7.93
C VAL A 50 33.28 -16.18 -9.36
N LEU A 51 32.85 -15.00 -9.81
CA LEU A 51 32.25 -14.78 -11.13
C LEU A 51 32.88 -13.55 -11.79
N ALA A 52 33.32 -13.67 -13.04
CA ALA A 52 33.97 -12.60 -13.78
C ALA A 52 33.54 -12.57 -15.25
N VAL A 53 33.57 -11.39 -15.85
CA VAL A 53 33.68 -11.26 -17.31
C VAL A 53 35.16 -11.22 -17.66
N VAL A 54 35.58 -12.11 -18.55
CA VAL A 54 36.96 -12.21 -19.03
C VAL A 54 36.99 -12.06 -20.55
N GLU A 55 38.03 -11.41 -21.05
CA GLU A 55 38.36 -11.38 -22.48
C GLU A 55 39.26 -12.57 -22.80
N GLU A 56 38.77 -13.47 -23.65
CA GLU A 56 39.51 -14.59 -24.23
C GLU A 56 40.14 -14.13 -25.55
N ASN A 57 41.46 -14.26 -25.65
CA ASN A 57 42.23 -14.08 -26.88
C ASN A 57 42.83 -15.43 -27.28
N ASP A 58 42.29 -16.03 -28.34
CA ASP A 58 42.68 -17.33 -28.87
C ASP A 58 43.52 -17.11 -30.14
N ASP A 59 44.83 -17.26 -29.99
CA ASP A 59 45.80 -16.95 -31.04
C ASP A 59 45.77 -18.02 -32.15
N LEU A 60 45.39 -19.27 -31.84
CA LEU A 60 45.24 -20.37 -32.82
C LEU A 60 44.00 -20.22 -33.69
N ALA A 61 42.89 -19.76 -33.11
CA ALA A 61 41.63 -19.53 -33.82
C ALA A 61 41.48 -18.10 -34.36
N GLU A 62 42.51 -17.26 -34.22
CA GLU A 62 42.54 -15.85 -34.62
C GLU A 62 41.29 -15.07 -34.17
N ARG A 63 40.85 -15.27 -32.91
CA ARG A 63 39.62 -14.66 -32.40
C ARG A 63 39.77 -14.11 -30.99
N ALA A 64 39.08 -13.00 -30.75
CA ALA A 64 38.90 -12.40 -29.44
C ALA A 64 37.41 -12.35 -29.09
N ARG A 65 37.03 -12.69 -27.86
CA ARG A 65 35.64 -12.57 -27.37
C ARG A 65 35.58 -12.44 -25.85
N LYS A 66 34.48 -11.89 -25.35
CA LYS A 66 34.20 -11.84 -23.91
C LYS A 66 33.36 -13.04 -23.47
N LEU A 67 33.68 -13.59 -22.31
CA LEU A 67 33.04 -14.75 -21.71
C LEU A 67 32.75 -14.50 -20.23
N VAL A 68 31.75 -15.20 -19.69
CA VAL A 68 31.55 -15.30 -18.24
C VAL A 68 32.36 -16.48 -17.72
N LEU A 69 33.27 -16.22 -16.79
CA LEU A 69 34.04 -17.22 -16.07
C LEU A 69 33.43 -17.42 -14.68
N LYS A 70 33.17 -18.67 -14.31
CA LYS A 70 32.64 -19.05 -13.00
C LYS A 70 33.51 -20.12 -12.34
N LEU A 71 33.77 -19.97 -11.05
CA LEU A 71 34.39 -20.99 -10.22
C LEU A 71 33.31 -21.81 -9.50
N ASP A 72 33.16 -23.07 -9.90
CA ASP A 72 32.19 -24.01 -9.36
C ASP A 72 32.85 -24.97 -8.34
N ARG A 73 32.17 -25.25 -7.23
CA ARG A 73 32.62 -26.18 -6.20
C ARG A 73 31.61 -27.29 -6.01
N VAL A 74 32.05 -28.51 -6.26
CA VAL A 74 31.22 -29.71 -6.27
C VAL A 74 31.76 -30.71 -5.24
N PRO A 75 30.90 -31.44 -4.50
CA PRO A 75 31.34 -32.49 -3.60
C PRO A 75 32.26 -33.52 -4.29
N ALA A 76 33.29 -33.98 -3.59
CA ALA A 76 34.28 -34.89 -4.12
C ALA A 76 33.63 -36.20 -4.63
N GLY A 77 33.91 -36.57 -5.88
CA GLY A 77 33.38 -37.78 -6.52
C GLY A 77 32.07 -37.59 -7.30
N ASP A 78 31.47 -36.39 -7.29
CA ASP A 78 30.18 -36.13 -7.95
C ASP A 78 30.27 -35.07 -9.06
N ALA A 79 31.29 -35.14 -9.93
CA ALA A 79 31.49 -34.16 -11.00
C ALA A 79 30.28 -34.02 -11.97
N GLY A 80 29.40 -35.03 -12.00
CA GLY A 80 28.15 -35.01 -12.76
C GLY A 80 27.10 -34.04 -12.24
N THR A 81 27.28 -33.48 -11.03
CA THR A 81 26.41 -32.44 -10.46
C THR A 81 26.97 -31.03 -10.57
N SER A 82 28.13 -30.85 -11.22
CA SER A 82 28.64 -29.52 -11.59
C SER A 82 27.61 -28.72 -12.40
N GLU A 83 27.65 -27.40 -12.27
CA GLU A 83 26.83 -26.50 -13.06
C GLU A 83 27.07 -26.69 -14.54
N TYR A 84 28.32 -26.90 -14.97
CA TYR A 84 28.63 -27.21 -16.36
C TYR A 84 27.89 -28.45 -16.86
N ALA A 85 27.88 -29.54 -16.07
CA ALA A 85 27.17 -30.76 -16.42
C ALA A 85 25.65 -30.54 -16.48
N ARG A 86 25.10 -29.74 -15.56
CA ARG A 86 23.67 -29.39 -15.52
C ARG A 86 23.26 -28.49 -16.69
N ALA A 87 24.05 -27.46 -17.02
CA ALA A 87 23.85 -26.59 -18.18
C ALA A 87 23.90 -27.39 -19.49
N ARG A 88 24.87 -28.29 -19.66
CA ARG A 88 24.92 -29.18 -20.82
C ARG A 88 23.71 -30.11 -20.92
N ARG A 89 23.22 -30.59 -19.78
CA ARG A 89 22.01 -31.41 -19.74
C ARG A 89 20.78 -30.59 -20.16
N ALA A 90 20.63 -29.37 -19.66
CA ALA A 90 19.55 -28.47 -20.06
C ALA A 90 19.50 -28.22 -21.56
N ILE A 91 20.68 -27.97 -22.17
CA ILE A 91 20.81 -27.79 -23.64
C ILE A 91 20.46 -29.07 -24.39
N LYS A 92 20.98 -30.21 -23.94
CA LYS A 92 20.70 -31.51 -24.58
C LYS A 92 19.21 -31.85 -24.51
N ASP A 93 18.58 -31.56 -23.38
CA ASP A 93 17.19 -31.87 -23.15
C ASP A 93 16.30 -31.01 -24.09
N SER A 94 16.54 -29.69 -24.24
CA SER A 94 15.82 -28.82 -25.17
C SER A 94 16.74 -27.95 -26.03
N PRO A 95 17.25 -28.46 -27.16
CA PRO A 95 18.17 -27.70 -28.02
C PRO A 95 17.55 -26.42 -28.59
N GLU A 96 16.28 -26.47 -29.00
CA GLU A 96 15.56 -25.34 -29.60
C GLU A 96 15.39 -24.19 -28.61
N PHE A 97 14.89 -24.51 -27.40
CA PHE A 97 14.72 -23.53 -26.31
C PHE A 97 16.07 -22.97 -25.86
N ALA A 98 17.07 -23.85 -25.70
CA ALA A 98 18.37 -23.46 -25.21
C ALA A 98 19.12 -22.51 -26.13
N ARG A 99 18.95 -22.65 -27.45
CA ARG A 99 19.56 -21.76 -28.44
C ARG A 99 19.14 -20.29 -28.27
N VAL A 100 17.94 -20.05 -27.75
CA VAL A 100 17.37 -18.71 -27.62
C VAL A 100 17.42 -18.21 -26.18
N HIS A 101 17.13 -19.09 -25.21
CA HIS A 101 16.81 -18.68 -23.85
C HIS A 101 17.79 -19.15 -22.79
N LEU A 102 18.87 -19.88 -23.11
CA LEU A 102 19.85 -20.33 -22.12
C LEU A 102 21.26 -19.80 -22.44
N ALA A 103 21.97 -19.31 -21.42
CA ALA A 103 23.39 -19.00 -21.57
C ALA A 103 24.20 -20.30 -21.80
N ALA A 104 24.80 -20.43 -22.99
CA ALA A 104 25.49 -21.64 -23.38
C ALA A 104 26.87 -21.75 -22.71
N PRO A 105 27.24 -22.91 -22.13
CA PRO A 105 28.59 -23.16 -21.68
C PRO A 105 29.53 -23.26 -22.88
N VAL A 106 30.73 -22.74 -22.69
CA VAL A 106 31.75 -22.61 -23.71
C VAL A 106 32.89 -23.56 -23.37
N ARG A 107 33.22 -24.47 -24.30
CA ARG A 107 34.29 -25.49 -24.16
C ARG A 107 34.08 -26.39 -22.93
N GLY A 108 35.06 -27.26 -22.63
CA GLY A 108 35.05 -28.11 -21.42
C GLY A 108 35.48 -27.34 -20.16
N PRO A 109 35.06 -27.78 -18.96
CA PRO A 109 35.46 -27.15 -17.71
C PRO A 109 36.91 -27.50 -17.36
N VAL A 110 37.62 -26.58 -16.72
CA VAL A 110 39.01 -26.78 -16.29
C VAL A 110 39.03 -27.27 -14.85
N ARG A 111 39.72 -28.37 -14.59
CA ARG A 111 39.83 -28.94 -13.25
C ARG A 111 40.85 -28.16 -12.43
N VAL A 112 40.45 -27.66 -11.25
CA VAL A 112 41.36 -26.99 -10.32
C VAL A 112 41.90 -27.99 -9.28
N GLY A 113 41.03 -28.82 -8.69
CA GLY A 113 41.39 -29.73 -7.60
C GLY A 113 40.30 -29.77 -6.51
N ASP A 114 40.25 -30.83 -5.70
CA ASP A 114 39.33 -30.96 -4.54
C ASP A 114 37.85 -30.66 -4.85
N GLY A 115 37.37 -31.09 -6.03
CA GLY A 115 36.00 -30.85 -6.47
C GLY A 115 35.72 -29.45 -7.03
N THR A 116 36.73 -28.61 -7.18
CA THR A 116 36.63 -27.26 -7.77
C THR A 116 36.92 -27.28 -9.27
N TRP A 117 36.10 -26.55 -10.04
CA TRP A 117 36.15 -26.46 -11.50
C TRP A 117 35.98 -25.02 -11.96
N LEU A 118 36.63 -24.65 -13.07
CA LEU A 118 36.35 -23.43 -13.80
C LEU A 118 35.44 -23.75 -14.98
N ALA A 119 34.37 -22.98 -15.14
CA ALA A 119 33.46 -23.08 -16.26
C ALA A 119 33.36 -21.74 -16.99
N PHE A 120 33.18 -21.80 -18.31
CA PHE A 120 32.98 -20.63 -19.16
C PHE A 120 31.59 -20.66 -19.78
N GLN A 121 30.98 -19.50 -19.93
CA GLN A 121 29.67 -19.31 -20.55
C GLN A 121 29.71 -18.12 -21.52
N GLU A 122 28.88 -18.15 -22.55
CA GLU A 122 28.68 -17.00 -23.43
C GLU A 122 28.01 -15.85 -22.67
N ILE A 123 28.31 -14.62 -23.09
CA ILE A 123 27.54 -13.47 -22.63
C ILE A 123 26.15 -13.56 -23.24
N ALA A 124 25.15 -13.72 -22.37
CA ALA A 124 23.74 -13.72 -22.76
C ALA A 124 23.40 -12.47 -23.57
N GLY A 125 22.75 -12.66 -24.73
CA GLY A 125 22.33 -11.57 -25.59
C GLY A 125 23.42 -10.90 -26.43
N HIS A 126 24.65 -11.43 -26.41
CA HIS A 126 25.84 -10.90 -27.09
C HIS A 126 26.35 -9.53 -26.60
N ASP A 127 25.46 -8.59 -26.27
CA ASP A 127 25.80 -7.29 -25.68
C ASP A 127 25.21 -7.12 -24.27
N PRO A 128 26.06 -7.01 -23.22
CA PRO A 128 25.61 -6.74 -21.86
C PRO A 128 24.85 -5.41 -21.69
N THR A 129 24.98 -4.45 -22.61
CA THR A 129 24.23 -3.18 -22.52
C THR A 129 22.78 -3.34 -22.96
N ASP A 130 22.48 -4.33 -23.78
CA ASP A 130 21.14 -4.54 -24.34
C ASP A 130 20.23 -5.31 -23.39
N TYR A 131 20.81 -6.06 -22.45
CA TYR A 131 20.09 -6.92 -21.51
C TYR A 131 20.26 -6.45 -20.07
N ARG A 132 19.18 -6.53 -19.30
CA ARG A 132 19.20 -6.23 -17.86
C ARG A 132 18.49 -7.33 -17.09
N VAL A 133 18.90 -7.57 -15.85
CA VAL A 133 18.22 -8.53 -14.99
C VAL A 133 16.77 -8.09 -14.79
N LEU A 134 15.83 -9.03 -14.71
CA LEU A 134 14.41 -8.74 -14.47
C LEU A 134 14.23 -7.93 -13.17
N ALA A 135 15.12 -8.09 -12.20
CA ALA A 135 15.17 -7.26 -10.99
C ALA A 135 15.38 -5.76 -11.26
N ALA A 136 16.04 -5.38 -12.35
CA ALA A 136 16.24 -3.99 -12.77
C ALA A 136 14.93 -3.35 -13.26
N LEU A 137 14.13 -4.10 -14.02
CA LEU A 137 12.78 -3.68 -14.44
C LEU A 137 11.87 -3.54 -13.23
N PHE A 138 11.93 -4.50 -12.31
CA PHE A 138 11.17 -4.45 -11.06
C PHE A 138 11.52 -3.22 -10.21
N ALA A 139 12.82 -2.93 -10.06
CA ALA A 139 13.29 -1.76 -9.32
C ALA A 139 12.87 -0.44 -9.98
N GLY A 140 12.89 -0.36 -11.31
CA GLY A 140 12.41 0.83 -12.02
C GLY A 140 10.90 1.00 -11.95
N MET A 141 10.14 -0.11 -11.94
CA MET A 141 8.68 -0.11 -11.76
C MET A 141 8.26 0.43 -10.40
N LEU A 142 8.96 0.07 -9.32
CA LEU A 142 8.64 0.54 -7.96
C LEU A 142 9.12 1.98 -7.67
N GLY A 143 9.88 2.58 -8.59
CA GLY A 143 10.60 3.82 -8.31
C GLY A 143 11.69 3.63 -7.24
N SER A 144 12.54 4.62 -7.02
CA SER A 144 13.69 4.56 -6.09
C SER A 144 13.32 4.37 -4.60
N ALA A 145 12.09 3.96 -4.25
CA ALA A 145 11.60 3.70 -2.90
C ALA A 145 12.36 2.54 -2.22
N LEU A 146 12.84 1.59 -3.01
CA LEU A 146 13.92 0.70 -2.60
C LEU A 146 15.19 1.37 -3.10
N GLY A 147 16.07 1.83 -2.20
CA GLY A 147 17.44 2.18 -2.58
C GLY A 147 18.08 1.02 -3.36
N THR A 148 19.29 1.20 -3.88
CA THR A 148 20.10 0.19 -4.62
C THR A 148 20.48 -1.04 -3.80
N SER A 149 19.57 -1.58 -2.99
CA SER A 149 19.71 -2.67 -2.02
C SER A 149 20.18 -3.99 -2.63
N ASP A 150 20.12 -4.12 -3.95
CA ASP A 150 20.69 -5.25 -4.71
C ASP A 150 21.83 -4.86 -5.66
N GLY A 151 22.28 -3.60 -5.67
CA GLY A 151 23.37 -3.13 -6.55
C GLY A 151 23.04 -3.13 -8.04
N VAL A 152 21.74 -3.10 -8.39
CA VAL A 152 21.27 -3.13 -9.78
C VAL A 152 20.76 -1.74 -10.18
N ASP A 153 21.26 -1.23 -11.30
CA ASP A 153 20.78 0.02 -11.88
C ASP A 153 19.34 -0.16 -12.42
N PRO A 154 18.35 0.64 -11.96
CA PRO A 154 16.96 0.49 -12.37
C PRO A 154 16.75 0.81 -13.86
N VAL A 155 15.76 0.15 -14.47
CA VAL A 155 15.31 0.42 -15.84
C VAL A 155 13.85 0.85 -15.79
N THR A 156 13.54 2.02 -16.36
CA THR A 156 12.15 2.52 -16.44
C THR A 156 11.25 1.46 -17.07
N CYS A 157 10.26 1.01 -16.32
CA CYS A 157 9.33 -0.04 -16.70
C CYS A 157 7.98 0.27 -16.05
N ASP A 158 6.90 0.29 -16.83
CA ASP A 158 5.56 0.38 -16.26
C ASP A 158 5.11 -0.99 -15.68
N PRO A 159 4.10 -1.01 -14.78
CA PRO A 159 3.68 -2.25 -14.14
C PRO A 159 3.09 -3.29 -15.10
N ALA A 160 2.35 -2.86 -16.12
CA ALA A 160 1.74 -3.76 -17.08
C ALA A 160 2.82 -4.51 -17.88
N THR A 161 3.86 -3.82 -18.32
CA THR A 161 5.02 -4.41 -19.02
C THR A 161 5.75 -5.41 -18.13
N PHE A 162 5.97 -5.09 -16.85
CA PHE A 162 6.63 -6.01 -15.92
C PHE A 162 5.82 -7.30 -15.70
N VAL A 163 4.51 -7.16 -15.48
CA VAL A 163 3.60 -8.30 -15.31
C VAL A 163 3.55 -9.14 -16.59
N ALA A 164 3.42 -8.51 -17.75
CA ALA A 164 3.43 -9.19 -19.05
C ALA A 164 4.72 -9.98 -19.27
N THR A 165 5.87 -9.40 -18.89
CA THR A 165 7.17 -10.07 -18.93
C THR A 165 7.20 -11.30 -18.03
N CYS A 166 6.73 -11.20 -16.78
CA CYS A 166 6.67 -12.34 -15.87
C CYS A 166 5.74 -13.46 -16.38
N ARG A 167 4.59 -13.11 -16.97
CA ARG A 167 3.67 -14.08 -17.59
C ARG A 167 4.33 -14.79 -18.77
N ARG A 168 5.00 -14.04 -19.65
CA ARG A 168 5.72 -14.59 -20.81
C ARG A 168 6.87 -15.52 -20.41
N LEU A 169 7.59 -15.19 -19.33
CA LEU A 169 8.64 -16.06 -18.78
C LEU A 169 8.08 -17.40 -18.29
N VAL A 170 6.98 -17.35 -17.54
CA VAL A 170 6.33 -18.56 -17.01
C VAL A 170 5.75 -19.40 -18.14
N ASP A 171 5.13 -18.75 -19.13
CA ASP A 171 4.65 -19.38 -20.36
C ASP A 171 5.80 -20.10 -21.08
N GLY A 172 6.94 -19.44 -21.31
CA GLY A 172 8.09 -20.08 -21.96
C GLY A 172 8.70 -21.24 -21.16
N VAL A 173 8.74 -21.16 -19.82
CA VAL A 173 9.20 -22.28 -18.97
C VAL A 173 8.26 -23.49 -19.08
N LEU A 174 6.95 -23.27 -19.11
CA LEU A 174 5.97 -24.36 -19.11
C LEU A 174 5.69 -24.90 -20.52
N VAL A 175 5.36 -24.01 -21.47
CA VAL A 175 4.94 -24.36 -22.83
C VAL A 175 6.13 -24.74 -23.71
N GLU A 176 7.22 -23.97 -23.68
CA GLU A 176 8.32 -24.18 -24.62
C GLU A 176 9.43 -25.09 -24.06
N TRP A 177 9.77 -24.91 -22.78
CA TRP A 177 10.86 -25.64 -22.15
C TRP A 177 10.42 -26.99 -21.58
N ALA A 178 9.42 -27.01 -20.69
CA ALA A 178 8.89 -28.24 -20.12
C ALA A 178 8.07 -29.05 -21.13
N ARG A 179 7.27 -28.35 -21.96
CA ARG A 179 6.36 -28.87 -23.01
C ARG A 179 5.24 -29.77 -22.48
N GLN A 180 5.60 -30.95 -22.00
CA GLN A 180 4.64 -31.97 -21.56
C GLN A 180 4.99 -32.48 -20.15
N PRO A 181 4.05 -32.50 -19.21
CA PRO A 181 4.29 -33.02 -17.88
C PRO A 181 4.43 -34.55 -17.90
N LYS A 182 5.34 -35.06 -17.08
CA LYS A 182 5.37 -36.45 -16.62
C LYS A 182 4.71 -36.55 -15.26
N THR A 183 4.27 -37.75 -14.89
CA THR A 183 3.64 -37.98 -13.59
C THR A 183 4.40 -39.03 -12.79
N GLU A 184 4.49 -38.82 -11.48
CA GLU A 184 5.00 -39.78 -10.51
C GLU A 184 4.12 -39.75 -9.27
N VAL A 185 3.68 -40.93 -8.78
CA VAL A 185 2.89 -41.00 -7.55
C VAL A 185 3.83 -40.89 -6.35
N CYS A 186 3.61 -39.89 -5.50
CA CYS A 186 4.43 -39.68 -4.32
C CYS A 186 3.60 -39.18 -3.13
N THR A 187 4.20 -39.21 -1.94
CA THR A 187 3.63 -38.54 -0.76
C THR A 187 3.88 -37.04 -0.83
N SER A 188 3.05 -36.24 -0.17
CA SER A 188 3.30 -34.80 0.03
C SER A 188 4.66 -34.53 0.70
N GLN A 189 5.10 -35.38 1.63
CA GLN A 189 6.44 -35.31 2.21
C GLN A 189 7.53 -35.46 1.13
N HIS A 190 7.39 -36.43 0.22
CA HIS A 190 8.33 -36.61 -0.89
C HIS A 190 8.33 -35.38 -1.81
N PHE A 191 7.15 -34.85 -2.16
CA PHE A 191 7.01 -33.64 -2.96
C PHE A 191 7.71 -32.43 -2.30
N LEU A 192 7.49 -32.21 -1.01
CA LEU A 192 8.11 -31.11 -0.26
C LEU A 192 9.64 -31.28 -0.21
N ARG A 193 10.14 -32.51 -0.01
CA ARG A 193 11.57 -32.81 -0.04
C ARG A 193 12.19 -32.55 -1.41
N ALA A 194 11.47 -32.82 -2.51
CA ALA A 194 11.95 -32.53 -3.86
C ALA A 194 12.22 -31.02 -4.08
N ILE A 195 11.43 -30.14 -3.46
CA ILE A 195 11.63 -28.69 -3.55
C ILE A 195 12.64 -28.17 -2.51
N LEU A 196 12.53 -28.62 -1.25
CA LEU A 196 13.39 -28.17 -0.15
C LEU A 196 14.84 -28.65 -0.30
N GLY A 197 15.03 -29.80 -0.95
CA GLY A 197 16.33 -30.47 -1.09
C GLY A 197 16.93 -30.81 0.27
N ASN A 198 18.26 -30.66 0.38
CA ASN A 198 19.00 -31.01 1.60
C ASN A 198 18.84 -29.99 2.74
N ARG A 199 18.03 -28.93 2.60
CA ARG A 199 17.92 -27.85 3.60
C ARG A 199 17.38 -28.33 4.95
N LEU A 200 16.65 -29.45 4.97
CA LEU A 200 16.15 -30.11 6.18
C LEU A 200 17.10 -31.18 6.74
N ALA A 201 18.27 -31.40 6.12
CA ALA A 201 19.25 -32.34 6.66
C ALA A 201 19.82 -31.83 8.00
N PRO A 202 20.24 -32.71 8.93
CA PRO A 202 20.80 -32.32 10.21
C PRO A 202 21.92 -31.27 10.07
N GLY A 203 21.84 -30.19 10.86
CA GLY A 203 22.81 -29.10 10.87
C GLY A 203 22.58 -27.98 9.84
N GLN A 204 21.66 -28.16 8.89
CA GLN A 204 21.30 -27.11 7.94
C GLN A 204 20.40 -26.03 8.59
N PRO A 205 20.36 -24.79 8.05
CA PRO A 205 19.61 -23.68 8.65
C PRO A 205 18.14 -24.01 8.91
N LEU A 206 17.47 -24.65 7.94
CA LEU A 206 16.05 -24.95 8.05
C LEU A 206 15.76 -26.08 9.06
N HIS A 207 16.69 -27.03 9.23
CA HIS A 207 16.60 -28.04 10.30
C HIS A 207 16.73 -27.41 11.69
N ARG A 208 17.61 -26.40 11.86
CA ARG A 208 17.73 -25.68 13.14
C ARG A 208 16.44 -24.93 13.48
N LEU A 209 15.89 -24.19 12.51
CA LEU A 209 14.61 -23.49 12.68
C LEU A 209 13.44 -24.46 12.97
N ALA A 210 13.41 -25.64 12.33
CA ALA A 210 12.42 -26.65 12.63
C ALA A 210 12.50 -27.17 14.08
N SER A 211 13.72 -27.27 14.64
CA SER A 211 13.91 -27.73 16.02
C SER A 211 13.44 -26.72 17.09
N GLU A 212 13.33 -25.45 16.73
CA GLU A 212 12.79 -24.38 17.60
C GLU A 212 11.25 -24.41 17.67
N LEU A 213 10.59 -25.15 16.77
CA LEU A 213 9.14 -25.29 16.68
C LEU A 213 8.74 -26.77 16.86
N PRO A 214 8.84 -27.36 18.06
CA PRO A 214 8.64 -28.79 18.28
C PRO A 214 7.17 -29.24 18.32
N ARG A 215 6.22 -28.30 18.37
CA ARG A 215 4.79 -28.60 18.50
C ARG A 215 4.17 -28.89 17.13
N ASP A 216 3.16 -29.77 17.09
CA ASP A 216 2.42 -30.09 15.86
C ASP A 216 1.55 -28.93 15.36
N ARG A 217 1.22 -27.98 16.24
CA ARG A 217 0.58 -26.71 15.91
C ARG A 217 1.36 -25.55 16.51
N ILE A 218 1.36 -24.42 15.83
CA ILE A 218 2.09 -23.20 16.19
C ILE A 218 1.14 -22.02 16.29
N ASP A 219 1.32 -21.22 17.34
CA ASP A 219 0.59 -19.98 17.54
C ASP A 219 1.36 -18.85 16.87
N LEU A 220 0.72 -18.15 15.94
CA LEU A 220 1.34 -17.11 15.13
C LEU A 220 0.57 -15.80 15.29
N GLU A 221 1.32 -14.70 15.41
CA GLU A 221 0.74 -13.37 15.51
C GLU A 221 -0.10 -13.04 14.26
N GLY A 222 -1.31 -12.52 14.47
CA GLY A 222 -2.27 -12.22 13.40
C GLY A 222 -3.09 -13.43 12.91
N GLU A 223 -2.97 -14.60 13.54
CA GLU A 223 -3.88 -15.74 13.31
C GLU A 223 -4.89 -15.87 14.47
N PRO A 224 -6.18 -16.09 14.17
CA PRO A 224 -7.20 -16.28 15.20
C PRO A 224 -7.10 -17.63 15.91
N GLU A 225 -6.47 -18.62 15.27
CA GLU A 225 -6.33 -19.98 15.77
C GLU A 225 -4.92 -20.51 15.54
N SER A 226 -4.48 -21.44 16.40
CA SER A 226 -3.22 -22.17 16.24
C SER A 226 -3.21 -22.93 14.91
N LEU A 227 -2.19 -22.76 14.07
CA LEU A 227 -2.11 -23.41 12.74
C LEU A 227 -1.22 -24.66 12.76
N PRO A 228 -1.43 -25.64 11.86
CA PRO A 228 -0.53 -26.79 11.75
C PRO A 228 0.91 -26.37 11.46
N ASN A 229 1.85 -27.02 12.14
CA ASN A 229 3.27 -26.75 11.94
C ASN A 229 3.71 -27.23 10.54
N PRO A 230 4.16 -26.33 9.66
CA PRO A 230 4.54 -26.70 8.29
C PRO A 230 5.75 -27.64 8.25
N PHE A 231 6.61 -27.63 9.27
CA PHE A 231 7.74 -28.57 9.38
C PHE A 231 7.30 -29.99 9.71
N ALA A 232 6.18 -30.18 10.40
CA ALA A 232 5.67 -31.51 10.71
C ALA A 232 5.31 -32.28 9.43
N LEU A 233 4.70 -31.62 8.44
CA LEU A 233 4.40 -32.20 7.14
C LEU A 233 5.68 -32.44 6.30
N ALA A 234 6.59 -31.47 6.27
CA ALA A 234 7.83 -31.57 5.50
C ALA A 234 8.80 -32.65 6.02
N MET A 235 8.85 -32.85 7.35
CA MET A 235 9.66 -33.89 7.98
C MET A 235 8.94 -35.25 8.03
N GLY A 236 7.62 -35.29 7.78
CA GLY A 236 6.79 -36.50 7.83
C GLY A 236 6.40 -36.95 9.23
N ALA A 237 6.41 -36.03 10.19
CA ALA A 237 5.84 -36.26 11.52
C ALA A 237 4.29 -36.25 11.49
N ALA A 238 3.70 -35.54 10.51
CA ALA A 238 2.26 -35.58 10.24
C ALA A 238 1.97 -36.38 8.95
N PRO A 239 0.91 -37.21 8.92
CA PRO A 239 0.51 -37.90 7.71
C PRO A 239 0.02 -36.88 6.68
N GLY A 240 0.47 -37.06 5.44
CA GLY A 240 0.09 -36.21 4.33
C GLY A 240 -0.49 -37.02 3.17
N PRO A 241 -1.23 -36.36 2.26
CA PRO A 241 -1.87 -37.05 1.15
C PRO A 241 -0.85 -37.61 0.14
N THR A 242 -1.29 -38.61 -0.60
CA THR A 242 -0.61 -39.10 -1.81
C THR A 242 -1.14 -38.33 -3.02
N LEU A 243 -0.26 -37.99 -3.96
CA LEU A 243 -0.59 -37.21 -5.15
C LEU A 243 0.22 -37.66 -6.37
N SER A 244 -0.28 -37.33 -7.56
CA SER A 244 0.45 -37.49 -8.83
C SER A 244 1.27 -36.23 -9.10
N MET A 245 2.54 -36.24 -8.70
CA MET A 245 3.47 -35.13 -8.91
C MET A 245 3.73 -34.89 -10.40
N LEU A 246 3.62 -33.63 -10.84
CA LEU A 246 3.83 -33.19 -12.21
C LEU A 246 5.30 -32.78 -12.39
N LEU A 247 6.02 -33.57 -13.18
CA LEU A 247 7.46 -33.47 -13.37
C LEU A 247 7.83 -33.02 -14.78
N GLY A 248 8.91 -32.26 -14.89
CA GLY A 248 9.51 -31.91 -16.17
C GLY A 248 10.78 -31.09 -16.01
N ARG A 249 11.21 -30.44 -17.09
CA ARG A 249 12.40 -29.58 -17.05
C ARG A 249 12.10 -28.33 -16.26
N CYS A 250 12.96 -27.98 -15.32
CA CYS A 250 12.82 -26.79 -14.50
C CYS A 250 14.19 -26.21 -14.13
N HIS A 251 14.21 -24.89 -13.97
CA HIS A 251 15.36 -24.12 -13.51
C HIS A 251 15.72 -24.44 -12.05
N ALA A 252 14.70 -24.67 -11.21
CA ALA A 252 14.80 -24.98 -9.79
C ALA A 252 15.32 -23.84 -8.87
N ASP A 253 15.59 -22.66 -9.43
CA ASP A 253 15.98 -21.45 -8.70
C ASP A 253 15.55 -20.20 -9.48
N LEU A 254 14.37 -20.26 -10.11
CA LEU A 254 13.88 -19.18 -10.95
C LEU A 254 13.53 -17.96 -10.10
N HIS A 255 14.25 -16.87 -10.28
CA HIS A 255 13.99 -15.59 -9.63
C HIS A 255 14.46 -14.42 -10.50
N SER A 256 14.03 -13.19 -10.19
CA SER A 256 14.26 -12.02 -11.05
C SER A 256 15.73 -11.64 -11.28
N GLN A 257 16.67 -12.14 -10.48
CA GLN A 257 18.11 -12.00 -10.73
C GLN A 257 18.72 -13.07 -11.67
N ASN A 258 18.01 -14.18 -11.94
CA ASN A 258 18.45 -15.28 -12.82
C ASN A 258 17.81 -15.19 -14.21
N VAL A 259 17.18 -14.05 -14.53
CA VAL A 259 16.56 -13.78 -15.81
C VAL A 259 17.10 -12.46 -16.34
N LEU A 260 17.67 -12.50 -17.54
CA LEU A 260 18.03 -11.32 -18.32
C LEU A 260 16.95 -11.06 -19.35
N VAL A 261 16.51 -9.81 -19.50
CA VAL A 261 15.50 -9.37 -20.47
C VAL A 261 16.11 -8.29 -21.34
N ARG A 262 15.84 -8.33 -22.64
CA ARG A 262 16.28 -7.26 -23.56
C ARG A 262 15.53 -5.98 -23.24
N VAL A 263 16.27 -4.90 -23.01
CA VAL A 263 15.74 -3.56 -22.68
C VAL A 263 16.08 -2.49 -23.70
N ASN A 264 17.07 -2.74 -24.57
CA ASN A 264 17.42 -1.84 -25.66
C ASN A 264 17.11 -2.47 -27.04
N PRO A 265 16.60 -1.68 -28.01
CA PRO A 265 16.16 -0.27 -27.87
C PRO A 265 14.86 -0.10 -27.06
N ALA A 266 14.17 -1.20 -26.74
CA ALA A 266 12.97 -1.22 -25.89
C ALA A 266 12.88 -2.55 -25.14
N ILE A 267 12.05 -2.60 -24.09
CA ILE A 267 11.76 -3.82 -23.33
C ILE A 267 11.03 -4.82 -24.24
N ASP A 268 11.60 -6.01 -24.41
CA ASP A 268 10.99 -7.12 -25.13
C ASP A 268 10.79 -8.32 -24.20
N ALA A 269 9.54 -8.55 -23.82
CA ALA A 269 9.14 -9.64 -22.94
C ALA A 269 9.42 -11.04 -23.51
N ALA A 270 9.53 -11.18 -24.84
CA ALA A 270 9.79 -12.46 -25.49
C ALA A 270 11.29 -12.75 -25.66
N ASP A 271 12.14 -11.73 -25.52
CA ASP A 271 13.59 -11.84 -25.65
C ASP A 271 14.26 -11.82 -24.27
N TYR A 272 14.37 -13.02 -23.70
CA TYR A 272 14.93 -13.25 -22.38
C TYR A 272 15.90 -14.43 -22.37
N VAL A 273 16.83 -14.42 -21.42
CA VAL A 273 17.82 -15.48 -21.21
C VAL A 273 17.86 -15.86 -19.74
N PHE A 274 17.73 -17.15 -19.44
CA PHE A 274 17.99 -17.71 -18.13
C PHE A 274 19.48 -17.93 -17.90
N VAL A 275 19.93 -17.51 -16.72
CA VAL A 275 21.31 -17.64 -16.25
C VAL A 275 21.35 -18.41 -14.95
N ASP A 276 22.52 -18.94 -14.59
CA ASP A 276 22.73 -19.78 -13.40
C ASP A 276 21.90 -21.09 -13.40
N LEU A 277 22.29 -22.03 -14.26
CA LEU A 277 21.67 -23.35 -14.34
C LEU A 277 22.20 -24.33 -13.28
N ALA A 278 22.81 -23.82 -12.20
CA ALA A 278 23.42 -24.64 -11.16
C ALA A 278 22.41 -25.54 -10.47
N LYS A 279 21.10 -25.26 -10.48
CA LYS A 279 20.05 -26.13 -9.90
C LYS A 279 19.19 -26.86 -10.91
N TYR A 280 19.47 -26.77 -12.22
CA TYR A 280 18.61 -27.37 -13.25
C TYR A 280 18.30 -28.86 -13.01
N GLU A 281 17.03 -29.21 -13.23
CA GLU A 281 16.51 -30.57 -13.12
C GLU A 281 15.74 -30.96 -14.38
N SER A 282 16.07 -32.12 -14.97
CA SER A 282 15.36 -32.67 -16.14
C SER A 282 13.97 -33.23 -15.81
N ALA A 283 13.71 -33.49 -14.52
CA ALA A 283 12.48 -34.07 -14.01
C ALA A 283 12.25 -33.59 -12.56
N GLY A 284 12.00 -32.29 -12.40
CA GLY A 284 11.64 -31.69 -11.12
C GLY A 284 10.19 -31.18 -11.10
N PRO A 285 9.66 -30.77 -9.94
CA PRO A 285 8.28 -30.30 -9.79
C PRO A 285 8.03 -29.03 -10.61
N LEU A 286 7.16 -29.10 -11.62
CA LEU A 286 6.98 -28.01 -12.59
C LEU A 286 6.38 -26.73 -11.99
N VAL A 287 5.57 -26.87 -10.94
CA VAL A 287 4.96 -25.73 -10.25
C VAL A 287 5.96 -24.92 -9.41
N ARG A 288 7.16 -25.46 -9.14
CA ARG A 288 8.18 -24.82 -8.30
C ARG A 288 8.63 -23.48 -8.87
N ASP A 289 8.96 -23.43 -10.16
CA ASP A 289 9.57 -22.24 -10.77
C ASP A 289 8.60 -21.04 -10.78
N PRO A 290 7.32 -21.18 -11.22
CA PRO A 290 6.34 -20.09 -11.11
C PRO A 290 6.13 -19.61 -9.67
N VAL A 291 6.05 -20.53 -8.71
CA VAL A 291 5.83 -20.19 -7.30
C VAL A 291 7.04 -19.47 -6.71
N HIS A 292 8.25 -19.97 -6.96
CA HIS A 292 9.47 -19.36 -6.44
C HIS A 292 9.68 -17.95 -7.04
N LEU A 293 9.38 -17.74 -8.32
CA LEU A 293 9.42 -16.43 -8.96
C LEU A 293 8.49 -15.43 -8.27
N VAL A 294 7.22 -15.79 -8.09
CA VAL A 294 6.22 -14.93 -7.44
C VAL A 294 6.61 -14.60 -6.00
N LEU A 295 7.00 -15.60 -5.19
CA LEU A 295 7.43 -15.35 -3.81
C LEU A 295 8.72 -14.52 -3.73
N TYR A 296 9.63 -14.64 -4.71
CA TYR A 296 10.81 -13.79 -4.78
C TYR A 296 10.45 -12.33 -5.04
N VAL A 297 9.56 -12.06 -6.00
CA VAL A 297 9.07 -10.70 -6.27
C VAL A 297 8.35 -10.12 -5.05
N ILE A 298 7.46 -10.91 -4.44
CA ILE A 298 6.75 -10.54 -3.21
C ILE A 298 7.72 -10.20 -2.08
N SER A 299 8.74 -11.03 -1.85
CA SER A 299 9.75 -10.78 -0.81
C SER A 299 10.43 -9.42 -0.97
N ARG A 300 10.58 -8.93 -2.21
CA ARG A 300 11.20 -7.64 -2.52
C ARG A 300 10.21 -6.48 -2.49
N ALA A 301 8.93 -6.76 -2.75
CA ALA A 301 7.85 -5.78 -2.63
C ALA A 301 7.46 -5.50 -1.17
N MET A 302 7.76 -6.39 -0.22
CA MET A 302 7.33 -6.26 1.18
C MET A 302 7.51 -4.86 1.82
N PRO A 303 8.64 -4.15 1.63
CA PRO A 303 8.82 -2.81 2.19
C PRO A 303 7.83 -1.76 1.64
N THR A 304 7.27 -1.97 0.46
CA THR A 304 6.29 -1.07 -0.18
C THR A 304 4.84 -1.44 0.14
N LEU A 305 4.60 -2.51 0.91
CA LEU A 305 3.26 -3.00 1.23
C LEU A 305 2.86 -2.63 2.66
N SER A 306 1.64 -2.12 2.83
CA SER A 306 0.99 -1.89 4.12
C SER A 306 0.76 -3.20 4.88
N ALA A 307 0.58 -3.14 6.21
CA ALA A 307 0.27 -4.34 7.00
C ALA A 307 -0.98 -5.06 6.49
N HIS A 308 -2.02 -4.30 6.09
CA HIS A 308 -3.23 -4.85 5.50
C HIS A 308 -2.96 -5.57 4.17
N HIS A 309 -2.17 -4.97 3.26
CA HIS A 309 -1.78 -5.63 2.00
C HIS A 309 -1.04 -6.94 2.24
N ARG A 310 -0.15 -6.98 3.24
CA ARG A 310 0.58 -8.20 3.61
C ARG A 310 -0.37 -9.29 4.11
N ASP A 311 -1.39 -8.94 4.89
CA ASP A 311 -2.41 -9.89 5.35
C ASP A 311 -3.30 -10.41 4.22
N VAL A 312 -3.81 -9.52 3.36
CA VAL A 312 -4.62 -9.90 2.18
C VAL A 312 -3.82 -10.81 1.24
N LEU A 313 -2.52 -10.56 1.07
CA LEU A 313 -1.66 -11.35 0.20
C LEU A 313 -1.54 -12.82 0.67
N LEU A 314 -1.59 -13.09 1.97
CA LEU A 314 -1.64 -14.47 2.49
C LEU A 314 -2.88 -15.22 1.97
N ASP A 315 -4.04 -14.55 1.98
CA ASP A 315 -5.28 -15.14 1.49
C ASP A 315 -5.26 -15.37 -0.02
N VAL A 316 -4.78 -14.38 -0.78
CA VAL A 316 -4.72 -14.42 -2.25
C VAL A 316 -3.72 -15.46 -2.78
N LEU A 317 -2.66 -15.76 -2.02
CA LEU A 317 -1.71 -16.82 -2.38
C LEU A 317 -2.28 -18.21 -2.06
N VAL A 318 -2.92 -18.38 -0.91
CA VAL A 318 -3.48 -19.66 -0.45
C VAL A 318 -4.77 -20.01 -1.21
N ARG A 319 -5.59 -19.02 -1.56
CA ARG A 319 -6.82 -19.18 -2.34
C ARG A 319 -6.70 -18.32 -3.60
N PRO A 320 -6.92 -18.85 -4.81
CA PRO A 320 -6.78 -18.06 -6.03
C PRO A 320 -7.68 -16.82 -5.98
N ALA A 321 -7.18 -15.65 -6.42
CA ALA A 321 -7.88 -14.37 -6.28
C ALA A 321 -9.18 -14.25 -7.08
N ASN A 322 -9.43 -15.17 -8.02
CA ASN A 322 -10.72 -15.36 -8.68
C ASN A 322 -11.75 -16.07 -7.78
N ALA A 323 -11.44 -16.27 -6.49
CA ALA A 323 -12.43 -16.59 -5.49
C ALA A 323 -13.51 -15.49 -5.50
N PRO A 324 -14.80 -15.85 -5.45
CA PRO A 324 -15.91 -14.90 -5.56
C PRO A 324 -16.02 -13.91 -4.37
N ASP A 325 -15.03 -13.89 -3.47
CA ASP A 325 -15.00 -13.07 -2.26
C ASP A 325 -14.33 -11.69 -2.44
N GLY A 326 -13.78 -11.39 -3.62
CA GLY A 326 -13.31 -10.05 -4.01
C GLY A 326 -12.04 -9.56 -3.31
N ARG A 327 -11.36 -10.42 -2.54
CA ARG A 327 -10.19 -10.06 -1.72
C ARG A 327 -8.99 -9.54 -2.53
N GLY A 328 -8.85 -9.97 -3.78
CA GLY A 328 -7.81 -9.48 -4.70
C GLY A 328 -7.92 -7.98 -5.01
N SER A 329 -9.08 -7.35 -4.82
CA SER A 329 -9.27 -5.92 -5.08
C SER A 329 -8.58 -5.01 -4.06
N PHE A 330 -8.15 -5.56 -2.91
CA PHE A 330 -7.41 -4.84 -1.86
C PHE A 330 -5.88 -4.98 -2.00
N LEU A 331 -5.38 -5.61 -3.07
CA LEU A 331 -3.96 -5.61 -3.40
C LEU A 331 -3.65 -4.53 -4.44
N PRO A 332 -2.41 -4.00 -4.48
CA PRO A 332 -1.92 -3.23 -5.61
C PRO A 332 -2.19 -3.99 -6.93
N LEU A 333 -2.70 -3.29 -7.95
CA LEU A 333 -3.24 -3.89 -9.18
C LEU A 333 -2.18 -4.76 -9.86
N TRP A 334 -0.97 -4.21 -10.01
CA TRP A 334 0.17 -4.92 -10.58
C TRP A 334 0.51 -6.21 -9.81
N LEU A 335 0.34 -6.23 -8.49
CA LEU A 335 0.65 -7.38 -7.66
C LEU A 335 -0.45 -8.44 -7.76
N GLY A 336 -1.72 -8.01 -7.77
CA GLY A 336 -2.86 -8.86 -8.08
C GLY A 336 -2.73 -9.48 -9.47
N ASP A 337 -2.43 -8.67 -10.48
CA ASP A 337 -2.25 -9.09 -11.88
C ASP A 337 -1.03 -9.99 -12.07
N LEU A 338 0.06 -9.76 -11.32
CA LEU A 338 1.21 -10.65 -11.31
C LEU A 338 0.82 -12.03 -10.79
N VAL A 339 0.23 -12.09 -9.59
CA VAL A 339 -0.13 -13.36 -8.93
C VAL A 339 -1.16 -14.11 -9.78
N ASN A 340 -2.24 -13.43 -10.19
CA ASN A 340 -3.28 -14.02 -11.02
C ASN A 340 -2.76 -14.41 -12.40
N GLY A 341 -2.03 -13.52 -13.07
CA GLY A 341 -1.51 -13.77 -14.40
C GLY A 341 -0.58 -14.97 -14.44
N VAL A 342 0.29 -15.14 -13.44
CA VAL A 342 1.19 -16.31 -13.35
C VAL A 342 0.40 -17.59 -13.04
N TRP A 343 -0.59 -17.53 -12.14
CA TRP A 343 -1.44 -18.70 -11.84
C TRP A 343 -2.30 -19.12 -13.02
N GLU A 344 -2.92 -18.18 -13.71
CA GLU A 344 -3.72 -18.42 -14.91
C GLU A 344 -2.87 -19.01 -16.04
N THR A 345 -1.64 -18.54 -16.21
CA THR A 345 -0.70 -19.09 -17.22
C THR A 345 -0.43 -20.58 -16.95
N GLY A 346 -0.12 -20.93 -15.70
CA GLY A 346 0.08 -22.33 -15.32
C GLY A 346 -1.19 -23.18 -15.40
N GLU A 347 -2.33 -22.64 -14.96
CA GLU A 347 -3.63 -23.34 -15.03
C GLU A 347 -4.11 -23.53 -16.48
N SER A 348 -3.83 -22.59 -17.38
CA SER A 348 -4.17 -22.71 -18.80
C SER A 348 -3.33 -23.80 -19.47
N TRP A 349 -2.02 -23.80 -19.24
CA TRP A 349 -1.13 -24.82 -19.79
C TRP A 349 -1.50 -26.24 -19.30
N ILE A 350 -1.71 -26.42 -17.98
CA ILE A 350 -1.98 -27.76 -17.45
C ILE A 350 -3.37 -28.28 -17.83
N ARG A 351 -4.31 -27.40 -18.16
CA ARG A 351 -5.66 -27.75 -18.60
C ARG A 351 -5.63 -28.57 -19.89
N GLU A 352 -4.68 -28.32 -20.77
CA GLU A 352 -4.47 -29.09 -22.00
C GLU A 352 -4.18 -30.57 -21.72
N PHE A 353 -3.63 -30.88 -20.55
CA PHE A 353 -3.29 -32.23 -20.10
C PHE A 353 -4.28 -32.80 -19.08
N SER A 354 -5.36 -32.09 -18.76
CA SER A 354 -6.40 -32.51 -17.80
C SER A 354 -5.93 -32.74 -16.35
N TYR A 355 -4.83 -32.09 -15.92
CA TYR A 355 -4.29 -32.16 -14.55
C TYR A 355 -4.53 -30.88 -13.71
N GLY A 356 -5.62 -30.17 -13.99
CA GLY A 356 -5.96 -28.91 -13.31
C GLY A 356 -6.13 -29.01 -11.78
N PRO A 357 -6.83 -30.03 -11.24
CA PRO A 357 -6.91 -30.25 -9.79
C PRO A 357 -5.55 -30.51 -9.14
N GLU A 358 -4.73 -31.38 -9.74
CA GLU A 358 -3.40 -31.75 -9.27
C GLU A 358 -2.46 -30.55 -9.26
N TRP A 359 -2.54 -29.68 -10.29
CA TRP A 359 -1.77 -28.43 -10.33
C TRP A 359 -2.09 -27.51 -9.17
N ARG A 360 -3.37 -27.32 -8.84
CA ARG A 360 -3.80 -26.47 -7.72
C ARG A 360 -3.35 -27.02 -6.37
N GLN A 361 -3.43 -28.35 -6.18
CA GLN A 361 -2.90 -29.03 -4.99
C GLN A 361 -1.38 -28.87 -4.87
N GLN A 362 -0.66 -29.08 -5.98
CA GLN A 362 0.80 -28.94 -6.01
C GLN A 362 1.26 -27.49 -5.83
N ARG A 363 0.48 -26.51 -6.30
CA ARG A 363 0.74 -25.07 -6.04
C ARG A 363 0.76 -24.77 -4.55
N LEU A 364 -0.18 -25.32 -3.78
CA LEU A 364 -0.20 -25.15 -2.31
C LEU A 364 1.01 -25.78 -1.63
N LEU A 365 1.39 -26.99 -2.03
CA LEU A 365 2.58 -27.66 -1.50
C LEU A 365 3.88 -26.92 -1.89
N ALA A 366 3.94 -26.38 -3.10
CA ALA A 366 5.07 -25.59 -3.56
C ALA A 366 5.15 -24.23 -2.86
N LEU A 367 4.02 -23.58 -2.59
CA LEU A 367 3.94 -22.36 -1.77
C LEU A 367 4.48 -22.63 -0.38
N LEU A 368 4.06 -23.72 0.27
CA LEU A 368 4.57 -24.14 1.57
C LEU A 368 6.09 -24.34 1.53
N ALA A 369 6.60 -25.16 0.60
CA ALA A 369 8.03 -25.44 0.49
C ALA A 369 8.85 -24.18 0.20
N CYS A 370 8.43 -23.35 -0.76
CA CYS A 370 9.14 -22.13 -1.12
C CYS A 370 9.08 -21.10 0.02
N ALA A 371 7.94 -20.95 0.71
CA ALA A 371 7.83 -20.07 1.86
C ALA A 371 8.80 -20.48 2.98
N LEU A 372 8.97 -21.78 3.25
CA LEU A 372 10.00 -22.27 4.17
C LEU A 372 11.43 -21.96 3.70
N ILE A 373 11.69 -22.01 2.38
CA ILE A 373 12.98 -21.56 1.82
C ILE A 373 13.21 -20.09 2.16
N PHE A 374 12.23 -19.20 1.95
CA PHE A 374 12.38 -17.76 2.26
C PHE A 374 12.47 -17.49 3.76
N TYR A 375 11.77 -18.25 4.60
CA TYR A 375 11.86 -18.16 6.06
C TYR A 375 13.29 -18.47 6.56
N GLY A 376 13.91 -19.52 6.02
CA GLY A 376 15.28 -19.92 6.39
C GLY A 376 16.40 -19.21 5.65
N ARG A 377 16.10 -18.23 4.79
CA ARG A 377 17.07 -17.56 3.92
C ARG A 377 17.60 -16.29 4.58
N GLU A 378 18.92 -16.21 4.74
CA GLU A 378 19.58 -15.05 5.36
C GLU A 378 19.30 -13.73 4.64
N SER A 379 19.16 -13.78 3.30
CA SER A 379 18.86 -12.60 2.49
C SER A 379 17.45 -12.05 2.63
N THR A 380 16.54 -12.78 3.27
CA THR A 380 15.18 -12.33 3.60
C THR A 380 15.26 -11.46 4.85
N ALA A 381 14.68 -10.25 4.78
CA ALA A 381 14.64 -9.31 5.90
C ALA A 381 14.00 -9.94 7.14
N GLU A 382 14.56 -9.69 8.32
CA GLU A 382 14.16 -10.39 9.56
C GLU A 382 12.71 -10.12 9.95
N ASP A 383 12.21 -8.90 9.71
CA ASP A 383 10.82 -8.50 9.94
C ASP A 383 9.83 -9.18 8.97
N VAL A 384 10.31 -9.64 7.81
CA VAL A 384 9.51 -10.32 6.79
C VAL A 384 9.48 -11.85 7.01
N ARG A 385 10.50 -12.44 7.65
CA ARG A 385 10.57 -13.91 7.84
C ARG A 385 9.33 -14.51 8.52
N PRO A 386 8.77 -13.93 9.61
CA PRO A 386 7.56 -14.46 10.24
C PRO A 386 6.36 -14.57 9.28
N TRP A 387 6.24 -13.64 8.34
CA TRP A 387 5.18 -13.67 7.33
C TRP A 387 5.26 -14.91 6.43
N PHE A 388 6.47 -15.33 6.04
CA PHE A 388 6.66 -16.56 5.26
C PHE A 388 6.36 -17.83 6.07
N LEU A 389 6.67 -17.85 7.36
CA LEU A 389 6.28 -18.95 8.24
C LEU A 389 4.75 -19.06 8.33
N ARG A 390 4.06 -17.91 8.45
CA ARG A 390 2.60 -17.82 8.48
C ARG A 390 1.95 -18.29 7.17
N LEU A 391 2.52 -17.91 6.02
CA LEU A 391 2.10 -18.44 4.71
C LEU A 391 2.24 -19.97 4.65
N ALA A 392 3.38 -20.52 5.08
CA ALA A 392 3.62 -21.96 5.09
C ALA A 392 2.62 -22.71 5.99
N ALA A 393 2.31 -22.17 7.17
CA ALA A 393 1.35 -22.73 8.12
C ALA A 393 -0.09 -22.69 7.57
N ARG A 394 -0.49 -21.60 6.89
CA ARG A 394 -1.80 -21.53 6.21
C ARG A 394 -1.92 -22.55 5.09
N CYS A 395 -0.88 -22.72 4.27
CA CYS A 395 -0.85 -23.79 3.27
C CYS A 395 -0.98 -25.17 3.91
N ALA A 396 -0.26 -25.43 5.02
CA ALA A 396 -0.35 -26.69 5.76
C ALA A 396 -1.77 -26.96 6.29
N SER A 397 -2.46 -25.91 6.77
CA SER A 397 -3.87 -25.98 7.21
C SER A 397 -4.79 -26.47 6.10
N VAL A 398 -4.64 -25.92 4.89
CA VAL A 398 -5.47 -26.34 3.73
C VAL A 398 -5.16 -27.76 3.29
N VAL A 399 -3.88 -28.16 3.33
CA VAL A 399 -3.46 -29.52 2.95
C VAL A 399 -3.97 -30.57 3.95
N GLY A 400 -4.02 -30.23 5.25
CA GLY A 400 -4.45 -31.14 6.31
C GLY A 400 -5.96 -31.19 6.59
N GLY A 401 -6.76 -30.28 6.01
CA GLY A 401 -8.21 -30.21 6.24
C GLY A 401 -9.05 -31.03 5.25
N ASP A 402 -10.34 -31.23 5.58
CA ASP A 402 -11.32 -32.00 4.78
C ASP A 402 -11.54 -31.47 3.34
N GLY A 403 -11.04 -30.27 3.02
CA GLY A 403 -11.13 -29.63 1.71
C GLY A 403 -10.13 -30.13 0.66
N TRP A 404 -9.23 -31.05 1.00
CA TRP A 404 -8.18 -31.56 0.10
C TRP A 404 -8.73 -32.38 -1.11
N GLY A 405 -10.05 -32.56 -1.29
CA GLY A 405 -10.61 -33.39 -2.36
C GLY A 405 -12.07 -33.23 -2.82
N VAL A 406 -12.77 -32.10 -2.64
CA VAL A 406 -14.21 -32.03 -3.03
C VAL A 406 -14.44 -31.58 -4.49
N GLY A 407 -14.67 -32.57 -5.36
CA GLY A 407 -15.47 -32.53 -6.60
C GLY A 407 -16.39 -33.76 -6.63
N PRO A 408 -17.60 -33.70 -7.21
CA PRO A 408 -18.81 -34.29 -6.63
C PRO A 408 -18.83 -35.82 -6.68
N THR A 409 -19.08 -36.45 -5.54
CA THR A 409 -19.55 -37.84 -5.49
C THR A 409 -20.76 -37.92 -4.55
N THR A 410 -21.80 -38.56 -5.06
CA THR A 410 -23.17 -38.71 -4.55
C THR A 410 -23.31 -39.65 -3.33
N ALA A 411 -24.47 -39.51 -2.66
CA ALA A 411 -25.09 -40.35 -1.60
C ALA A 411 -24.81 -39.90 -0.16
N GLY A 412 -25.76 -39.82 0.78
CA GLY A 412 -27.18 -40.17 0.79
C GLY A 412 -27.86 -39.73 2.11
N THR A 413 -29.11 -39.29 1.95
CA THR A 413 -30.29 -39.13 2.81
C THR A 413 -30.29 -39.69 4.27
N GLN A 414 -30.47 -38.76 5.26
CA GLN A 414 -31.44 -38.72 6.40
C GLN A 414 -31.42 -39.82 7.52
N PRO A 415 -32.21 -39.71 8.63
CA PRO A 415 -32.55 -38.58 9.53
C PRO A 415 -32.71 -38.95 11.03
N GLY A 416 -33.06 -37.97 11.88
CA GLY A 416 -33.75 -38.15 13.17
C GLY A 416 -32.95 -37.60 14.36
N GLY A 417 -33.53 -36.96 15.38
CA GLY A 417 -34.93 -36.75 15.74
C GLY A 417 -35.03 -35.88 17.00
N SER A 418 -36.24 -35.33 17.16
CA SER A 418 -36.84 -34.56 18.25
C SER A 418 -36.48 -34.94 19.70
N ALA A 419 -36.41 -33.94 20.58
CA ALA A 419 -37.27 -33.73 21.79
C ALA A 419 -36.63 -32.62 22.65
N ALA A 420 -37.24 -31.44 22.84
CA ALA A 420 -38.41 -31.11 23.67
C ALA A 420 -38.06 -30.79 25.13
N ASP A 421 -38.94 -29.98 25.73
CA ASP A 421 -38.98 -29.41 27.09
C ASP A 421 -38.07 -28.19 27.33
N GLY A 422 -38.54 -27.02 27.77
CA GLY A 422 -39.85 -26.59 28.28
C GLY A 422 -39.63 -25.56 29.39
N VAL A 423 -39.96 -24.26 29.11
CA VAL A 423 -40.81 -23.30 29.87
C VAL A 423 -40.58 -23.15 31.41
N PRO A 424 -40.83 -22.01 32.13
CA PRO A 424 -41.39 -20.68 31.78
C PRO A 424 -40.70 -19.42 32.36
N ALA A 425 -41.01 -18.30 31.71
CA ALA A 425 -41.54 -17.00 32.19
C ALA A 425 -41.36 -16.51 33.65
N ALA A 426 -40.93 -15.25 33.76
CA ALA A 426 -41.56 -14.14 34.51
C ALA A 426 -40.78 -12.86 34.17
N GLY A 427 -41.33 -11.68 33.86
CA GLY A 427 -42.64 -11.10 34.10
C GLY A 427 -42.41 -9.62 34.45
N VAL A 428 -43.41 -8.78 34.18
CA VAL A 428 -43.57 -7.38 34.64
C VAL A 428 -42.85 -6.33 33.77
N ARG A 429 -43.46 -5.68 32.77
CA ARG A 429 -44.61 -4.73 32.69
C ARG A 429 -44.35 -3.34 33.28
N ALA A 430 -44.68 -2.34 32.45
CA ALA A 430 -45.19 -0.97 32.71
C ALA A 430 -44.25 0.13 32.15
N SER A 431 -44.50 0.71 30.96
CA SER A 431 -45.45 1.83 30.66
C SER A 431 -44.98 3.17 31.24
N GLY A 432 -44.81 4.29 30.53
CA GLY A 432 -45.05 4.68 29.14
C GLY A 432 -45.39 6.19 29.11
N VAL A 433 -45.13 6.85 27.96
CA VAL A 433 -45.80 8.08 27.44
C VAL A 433 -45.32 9.41 28.11
N ALA A 434 -45.03 10.57 27.48
CA ALA A 434 -45.09 11.09 26.09
C ALA A 434 -44.27 12.39 25.89
N ALA A 435 -43.95 12.65 24.61
CA ALA A 435 -43.82 13.91 23.86
C ALA A 435 -43.93 15.30 24.56
N ASN A 436 -43.01 16.23 24.22
CA ASN A 436 -43.28 17.24 23.18
C ASN A 436 -42.10 18.13 22.73
N ALA A 437 -41.95 18.19 21.40
CA ALA A 437 -41.60 19.29 20.50
C ALA A 437 -41.10 20.68 21.01
N SER A 438 -39.92 21.03 20.49
CA SER A 438 -39.66 22.15 19.58
C SER A 438 -39.31 23.57 20.08
N SER A 439 -38.15 24.01 19.57
CA SER A 439 -37.90 25.26 18.82
C SER A 439 -37.21 26.46 19.50
N THR A 440 -36.07 26.80 18.90
CA THR A 440 -35.58 28.14 18.49
C THR A 440 -35.19 29.18 19.54
N GLY A 441 -34.00 29.75 19.34
CA GLY A 441 -33.56 30.97 20.02
C GLY A 441 -32.21 31.48 19.52
N ALA A 442 -32.15 31.96 18.28
CA ALA A 442 -31.05 32.82 17.84
C ALA A 442 -31.19 34.21 18.51
N THR A 443 -30.11 34.76 19.05
CA THR A 443 -30.02 36.18 19.44
C THR A 443 -28.68 36.81 19.04
N PRO A 444 -28.65 38.15 18.86
CA PRO A 444 -27.76 38.82 17.93
C PRO A 444 -26.67 39.64 18.63
N ARG A 445 -25.41 39.29 18.34
CA ARG A 445 -24.19 40.12 18.47
C ARG A 445 -23.21 39.70 17.36
N SER A 446 -23.60 39.71 16.10
CA SER A 446 -23.41 40.85 15.19
C SER A 446 -22.03 41.53 15.30
N ARG A 447 -21.20 41.22 14.30
CA ARG A 447 -20.69 42.21 13.32
C ARG A 447 -19.33 42.88 13.48
N GLU A 448 -18.49 42.54 14.47
CA GLU A 448 -17.17 43.22 14.60
C GLU A 448 -15.91 42.35 14.42
N LEU A 449 -16.03 41.05 14.12
CA LEU A 449 -14.86 40.17 13.89
C LEU A 449 -14.76 39.64 12.45
N SER A 450 -15.57 40.17 11.52
CA SER A 450 -15.64 39.72 10.12
C SER A 450 -14.55 40.29 9.21
N ASP A 451 -13.69 41.20 9.69
CA ASP A 451 -12.72 41.93 8.86
C ASP A 451 -11.35 41.25 8.72
N THR A 452 -11.24 39.96 9.00
CA THR A 452 -10.06 39.19 8.55
C THR A 452 -10.32 38.65 7.14
N GLU A 453 -10.58 39.55 6.19
CA GLU A 453 -10.49 39.23 4.77
C GLU A 453 -9.08 38.68 4.54
N SER A 454 -8.95 37.38 4.24
CA SER A 454 -7.64 36.81 3.93
C SER A 454 -7.18 37.37 2.58
N TYR A 455 -6.45 38.47 2.66
CA TYR A 455 -5.77 39.11 1.55
C TYR A 455 -4.79 38.11 0.94
N MET A 456 -5.22 37.51 -0.17
CA MET A 456 -4.43 36.56 -0.94
C MET A 456 -3.63 37.33 -1.98
N VAL A 457 -2.31 37.11 -2.00
CA VAL A 457 -1.40 37.74 -2.96
C VAL A 457 -0.78 36.67 -3.84
N GLY A 458 -0.64 36.96 -5.12
CA GLY A 458 -0.21 36.00 -6.11
C GLY A 458 -1.27 34.92 -6.37
N ARG A 459 -0.82 33.75 -6.83
CA ARG A 459 -1.66 32.57 -7.14
C ARG A 459 -2.67 32.73 -8.27
N GLY A 460 -2.54 33.79 -9.08
CA GLY A 460 -3.43 34.05 -10.20
C GLY A 460 -3.42 32.94 -11.25
N GLN A 461 -2.27 32.29 -11.48
CA GLN A 461 -2.17 31.18 -12.44
C GLN A 461 -2.92 29.94 -11.95
N GLU A 462 -2.79 29.61 -10.66
CA GLU A 462 -3.46 28.48 -10.04
C GLU A 462 -4.97 28.69 -9.98
N LEU A 463 -5.42 29.89 -9.60
CA LEU A 463 -6.84 30.27 -9.61
C LEU A 463 -7.42 30.30 -11.04
N GLN A 464 -6.65 30.76 -12.03
CA GLN A 464 -7.04 30.73 -13.43
C GLN A 464 -7.23 29.28 -13.91
N MET A 465 -6.28 28.39 -13.61
CA MET A 465 -6.36 26.98 -13.98
C MET A 465 -7.58 26.29 -13.34
N LEU A 466 -7.88 26.57 -12.07
CA LEU A 466 -9.09 26.07 -11.42
C LEU A 466 -10.36 26.66 -12.07
N GLY A 467 -10.34 27.92 -12.48
CA GLY A 467 -11.42 28.56 -13.24
C GLY A 467 -11.64 27.95 -14.64
N GLU A 468 -10.58 27.46 -15.29
CA GLU A 468 -10.67 26.73 -16.57
C GLU A 468 -11.41 25.39 -16.41
N LEU A 469 -11.30 24.73 -15.24
CA LEU A 469 -12.06 23.53 -14.92
C LEU A 469 -13.56 23.84 -14.79
N VAL A 470 -13.92 24.91 -14.07
CA VAL A 470 -15.33 25.32 -13.87
C VAL A 470 -15.98 25.80 -15.17
N SER A 471 -15.22 26.50 -16.01
CA SER A 471 -15.73 26.98 -17.30
C SER A 471 -15.83 25.89 -18.36
N GLY A 472 -15.25 24.70 -18.11
CA GLY A 472 -15.20 23.59 -19.07
C GLY A 472 -14.24 23.84 -20.24
N THR A 473 -13.33 24.81 -20.12
CA THR A 473 -12.34 25.12 -21.18
C THR A 473 -11.10 24.24 -21.12
N SER A 474 -10.88 23.56 -19.99
CA SER A 474 -9.84 22.55 -19.82
C SER A 474 -10.39 21.15 -20.03
N ASP A 475 -9.64 20.26 -20.67
CA ASP A 475 -9.99 18.83 -20.83
C ASP A 475 -9.56 17.98 -19.61
N GLN A 476 -8.82 18.56 -18.66
CA GLN A 476 -8.25 17.86 -17.52
C GLN A 476 -9.34 17.47 -16.50
N ARG A 477 -9.54 16.17 -16.28
CA ARG A 477 -10.57 15.66 -15.35
C ARG A 477 -10.08 15.56 -13.91
N LEU A 478 -8.82 15.20 -13.74
CA LEU A 478 -8.19 15.03 -12.44
C LEU A 478 -7.03 16.00 -12.33
N VAL A 479 -6.97 16.73 -11.22
CA VAL A 479 -5.87 17.65 -10.95
C VAL A 479 -5.31 17.38 -9.57
N ASN A 480 -4.03 17.07 -9.47
CA ASN A 480 -3.33 17.00 -8.20
C ASN A 480 -2.51 18.28 -8.00
N ILE A 481 -2.88 19.08 -7.02
CA ILE A 481 -2.08 20.24 -6.59
C ILE A 481 -1.25 19.80 -5.38
N TYR A 482 0.06 19.74 -5.54
CA TYR A 482 0.95 19.21 -4.50
C TYR A 482 2.05 20.18 -4.09
N GLY A 483 2.53 20.02 -2.86
CA GLY A 483 3.65 20.80 -2.34
C GLY A 483 3.78 20.68 -0.83
N PRO A 484 4.93 21.10 -0.26
CA PRO A 484 5.23 20.94 1.16
C PRO A 484 4.23 21.63 2.09
N GLY A 485 4.17 21.19 3.36
CA GLY A 485 3.26 21.74 4.36
C GLY A 485 3.47 23.25 4.59
N GLY A 486 2.41 24.06 4.49
CA GLY A 486 2.49 25.52 4.65
C GLY A 486 2.80 26.31 3.37
N ILE A 487 2.80 25.66 2.20
CA ILE A 487 2.96 26.34 0.89
C ILE A 487 1.69 27.08 0.40
N GLY A 488 0.57 26.91 1.10
CA GLY A 488 -0.69 27.64 0.83
C GLY A 488 -1.75 26.89 0.00
N LYS A 489 -1.69 25.55 -0.07
CA LYS A 489 -2.69 24.72 -0.79
C LYS A 489 -4.14 25.00 -0.34
N SER A 490 -4.40 24.92 0.96
CA SER A 490 -5.73 25.19 1.53
C SER A 490 -6.20 26.63 1.36
N GLU A 491 -5.26 27.60 1.31
CA GLU A 491 -5.59 29.00 0.97
C GLU A 491 -6.04 29.12 -0.49
N VAL A 492 -5.39 28.42 -1.43
CA VAL A 492 -5.82 28.37 -2.84
C VAL A 492 -7.21 27.74 -2.94
N CYS A 493 -7.46 26.61 -2.27
CA CYS A 493 -8.77 25.96 -2.22
C CYS A 493 -9.85 26.92 -1.71
N ARG A 494 -9.63 27.56 -0.55
CA ARG A 494 -10.57 28.51 0.06
C ARG A 494 -10.79 29.76 -0.80
N ALA A 495 -9.75 30.32 -1.39
CA ALA A 495 -9.87 31.49 -2.25
C ALA A 495 -10.68 31.19 -3.52
N PHE A 496 -10.42 30.04 -4.16
CA PHE A 496 -11.19 29.56 -5.30
C PHE A 496 -12.67 29.38 -4.96
N LEU A 497 -12.98 28.71 -3.84
CA LEU A 497 -14.37 28.52 -3.39
C LEU A 497 -15.08 29.86 -3.13
N ARG A 498 -14.40 30.84 -2.54
CA ARG A 498 -14.96 32.19 -2.33
C ARG A 498 -15.24 32.90 -3.65
N GLN A 499 -14.30 32.84 -4.60
CA GLN A 499 -14.46 33.46 -5.92
C GLN A 499 -15.67 32.89 -6.65
N GLU A 500 -15.80 31.56 -6.68
CA GLU A 500 -16.90 30.90 -7.40
C GLU A 500 -18.26 31.08 -6.71
N ARG A 501 -18.30 31.07 -5.37
CA ARG A 501 -19.53 31.38 -4.60
C ARG A 501 -19.99 32.83 -4.82
N ALA A 502 -19.06 33.79 -4.82
CA ALA A 502 -19.38 35.20 -5.08
C ALA A 502 -19.84 35.43 -6.52
N ALA A 503 -19.28 34.68 -7.48
CA ALA A 503 -19.63 34.81 -8.88
C ALA A 503 -20.94 34.09 -9.25
N LEU A 504 -21.40 33.12 -8.44
CA LEU A 504 -22.52 32.21 -8.74
C LEU A 504 -22.36 31.50 -10.09
N ARG A 505 -21.11 31.18 -10.47
CA ARG A 505 -20.75 30.74 -11.82
C ARG A 505 -20.63 29.22 -12.00
N GLY A 506 -20.39 28.45 -10.94
CA GLY A 506 -20.14 27.02 -11.06
C GLY A 506 -20.68 26.20 -9.90
N VAL A 507 -20.88 24.91 -10.14
CA VAL A 507 -21.23 23.93 -9.12
C VAL A 507 -19.93 23.40 -8.53
N VAL A 508 -19.61 23.82 -7.31
CA VAL A 508 -18.33 23.53 -6.65
C VAL A 508 -18.55 23.05 -5.22
N THR A 509 -17.91 21.95 -4.84
CA THR A 509 -17.94 21.43 -3.47
C THR A 509 -16.53 21.10 -2.98
N SER A 510 -16.33 21.10 -1.67
CA SER A 510 -15.02 20.81 -1.07
C SER A 510 -15.15 20.01 0.22
N VAL A 511 -14.23 19.08 0.44
CA VAL A 511 -14.10 18.31 1.68
C VAL A 511 -12.69 18.48 2.22
N ASP A 512 -12.56 18.78 3.50
CA ASP A 512 -11.29 18.68 4.22
C ASP A 512 -11.18 17.27 4.82
N LEU A 513 -10.16 16.52 4.40
CA LEU A 513 -9.97 15.12 4.79
C LEU A 513 -9.34 14.97 6.18
N ASN A 514 -8.95 16.06 6.85
CA ASN A 514 -8.45 16.03 8.22
C ASN A 514 -9.58 15.75 9.24
N ARG A 515 -10.10 14.53 9.23
CA ARG A 515 -11.20 14.07 10.09
C ARG A 515 -10.86 12.72 10.72
N PRO A 516 -11.12 12.54 12.04
CA PRO A 516 -10.84 11.27 12.72
C PRO A 516 -11.79 10.13 12.33
N ASP A 517 -12.96 10.44 11.76
CA ASP A 517 -14.03 9.52 11.37
C ASP A 517 -14.11 9.29 9.86
N LEU A 518 -12.99 9.47 9.14
CA LEU A 518 -12.97 9.43 7.68
C LEU A 518 -13.41 8.05 7.15
N THR A 519 -14.48 8.05 6.36
CA THR A 519 -15.01 6.88 5.66
C THR A 519 -15.52 7.29 4.28
N PRO A 520 -15.70 6.36 3.32
CA PRO A 520 -16.36 6.64 2.05
C PRO A 520 -17.71 7.34 2.22
N ASN A 521 -18.48 6.93 3.24
CA ASN A 521 -19.79 7.50 3.55
C ASN A 521 -19.69 8.97 3.96
N VAL A 522 -18.74 9.32 4.84
CA VAL A 522 -18.51 10.70 5.28
C VAL A 522 -18.04 11.59 4.13
N ILE A 523 -17.10 11.13 3.30
CA ILE A 523 -16.61 11.90 2.15
C ILE A 523 -17.74 12.18 1.16
N LEU A 524 -18.52 11.14 0.79
CA LEU A 524 -19.63 11.30 -0.14
C LEU A 524 -20.74 12.19 0.42
N ARG A 525 -21.01 12.13 1.73
CA ARG A 525 -21.96 13.03 2.39
C ARG A 525 -21.52 14.48 2.30
N ASP A 526 -20.30 14.79 2.72
CA ASP A 526 -19.78 16.16 2.71
C ASP A 526 -19.77 16.73 1.28
N LEU A 527 -19.38 15.93 0.28
CA LEU A 527 -19.48 16.30 -1.12
C LEU A 527 -20.93 16.62 -1.53
N THR A 528 -21.86 15.72 -1.20
CA THR A 528 -23.29 15.84 -1.56
C THR A 528 -23.93 17.06 -0.92
N GLU A 529 -23.71 17.28 0.38
CA GLU A 529 -24.24 18.44 1.11
C GLU A 529 -23.67 19.75 0.55
N GLY A 530 -22.37 19.79 0.24
CA GLY A 530 -21.76 20.95 -0.41
C GLY A 530 -22.33 21.23 -1.81
N LEU A 531 -22.70 20.20 -2.57
CA LEU A 531 -23.39 20.36 -3.85
C LEU A 531 -24.81 20.90 -3.67
N VAL A 532 -25.55 20.45 -2.67
CA VAL A 532 -26.89 20.98 -2.35
C VAL A 532 -26.82 22.48 -1.99
N MET A 533 -25.76 22.90 -1.28
CA MET A 533 -25.56 24.30 -0.90
C MET A 533 -25.15 25.21 -2.06
N THR A 534 -24.52 24.66 -3.10
CA THR A 534 -24.06 25.44 -4.27
C THR A 534 -24.99 25.34 -5.46
N ALA A 535 -25.91 24.38 -5.47
CA ALA A 535 -27.00 24.31 -6.44
C ALA A 535 -27.93 25.53 -6.35
N ARG A 536 -28.54 25.89 -7.48
CA ARG A 536 -29.49 27.01 -7.54
C ARG A 536 -30.69 26.73 -6.62
N PRO A 537 -31.21 27.74 -5.88
CA PRO A 537 -32.31 27.52 -4.95
C PRO A 537 -33.58 26.93 -5.56
N ASP A 538 -33.83 27.23 -6.84
CA ASP A 538 -35.05 26.88 -7.56
C ASP A 538 -34.93 25.56 -8.37
N ASP A 539 -33.81 24.85 -8.26
CA ASP A 539 -33.60 23.58 -8.97
C ASP A 539 -34.06 22.38 -8.11
N ASP A 540 -35.38 22.18 -8.10
CA ASP A 540 -36.03 21.09 -7.36
C ASP A 540 -35.55 19.70 -7.80
N ARG A 541 -35.13 19.56 -9.07
CA ARG A 541 -34.60 18.29 -9.59
C ARG A 541 -33.27 17.95 -8.93
N VAL A 542 -32.31 18.87 -8.95
CA VAL A 542 -30.98 18.66 -8.33
C VAL A 542 -31.14 18.30 -6.86
N ARG A 543 -31.98 19.05 -6.13
CA ARG A 543 -32.23 18.78 -4.70
C ARG A 543 -32.86 17.42 -4.47
N SER A 544 -33.85 17.03 -5.28
CA SER A 544 -34.50 15.73 -5.15
C SER A 544 -33.53 14.57 -5.41
N VAL A 545 -32.69 14.67 -6.45
CA VAL A 545 -31.70 13.65 -6.81
C VAL A 545 -30.64 13.52 -5.71
N LEU A 546 -30.07 14.63 -5.24
CA LEU A 546 -29.06 14.61 -4.18
C LEU A 546 -29.63 14.18 -2.82
N ALA A 547 -30.88 14.51 -2.50
CA ALA A 547 -31.58 13.99 -1.32
C ALA A 547 -31.70 12.46 -1.35
N GLY A 548 -31.88 11.87 -2.54
CA GLY A 548 -31.85 10.42 -2.73
C GLY A 548 -30.49 9.79 -2.40
N VAL A 549 -29.38 10.49 -2.67
CA VAL A 549 -28.03 10.06 -2.28
C VAL A 549 -27.87 10.13 -0.76
N LEU A 550 -28.25 11.26 -0.13
CA LEU A 550 -28.17 11.42 1.33
C LEU A 550 -28.96 10.33 2.06
N ALA A 551 -30.18 10.00 1.60
CA ALA A 551 -30.97 8.92 2.16
C ALA A 551 -30.28 7.54 2.08
N ARG A 552 -29.51 7.28 1.02
CA ARG A 552 -28.72 6.04 0.90
C ARG A 552 -27.51 6.01 1.82
N LEU A 553 -26.87 7.16 1.99
CA LEU A 553 -25.77 7.35 2.94
C LEU A 553 -26.26 7.19 4.39
N ASP A 554 -27.45 7.71 4.71
CA ASP A 554 -28.14 7.52 6.00
C ASP A 554 -28.45 6.04 6.27
N GLU A 555 -29.03 5.34 5.29
CA GLU A 555 -29.31 3.90 5.37
C GLU A 555 -28.04 3.08 5.66
N HIS A 556 -26.95 3.35 4.94
CA HIS A 556 -25.68 2.65 5.14
C HIS A 556 -25.04 2.96 6.49
N ALA A 557 -25.06 4.23 6.93
CA ALA A 557 -24.59 4.64 8.25
C ALA A 557 -25.37 3.91 9.36
N PHE A 558 -26.69 3.84 9.21
CA PHE A 558 -27.57 3.15 10.14
C PHE A 558 -27.23 1.66 10.24
N VAL A 559 -27.11 0.97 9.10
CA VAL A 559 -26.78 -0.48 9.08
C VAL A 559 -25.40 -0.74 9.67
N SER A 560 -24.39 0.08 9.35
CA SER A 560 -23.03 -0.10 9.86
C SER A 560 -22.97 0.13 11.38
N ASN A 561 -23.61 1.20 11.86
CA ASN A 561 -23.70 1.49 13.29
C ASN A 561 -24.45 0.38 14.05
N LEU A 562 -25.49 -0.21 13.45
CA LEU A 562 -26.19 -1.35 14.05
C LEU A 562 -25.27 -2.58 14.21
N VAL A 563 -24.41 -2.85 13.23
CA VAL A 563 -23.42 -3.92 13.31
C VAL A 563 -22.39 -3.65 14.39
N ASP A 564 -21.85 -2.43 14.44
CA ASP A 564 -20.83 -2.04 15.42
C ASP A 564 -21.37 -2.08 16.85
N THR A 565 -22.57 -1.54 17.08
CA THR A 565 -23.22 -1.55 18.40
C THR A 565 -23.61 -2.94 18.86
N SER A 566 -23.84 -3.87 17.92
CA SER A 566 -24.09 -5.27 18.24
C SER A 566 -22.82 -6.05 18.58
N GLY A 567 -21.62 -5.47 18.44
CA GLY A 567 -20.35 -6.16 18.65
C GLY A 567 -19.84 -6.93 17.41
N GLY A 568 -20.32 -6.55 16.22
CA GLY A 568 -19.96 -7.16 14.94
C GLY A 568 -21.01 -8.15 14.41
N ILE A 569 -20.86 -8.53 13.14
CA ILE A 569 -21.82 -9.40 12.43
C ILE A 569 -21.99 -10.75 13.16
N ASP A 570 -20.92 -11.32 13.69
CA ASP A 570 -20.97 -12.63 14.35
C ASP A 570 -21.76 -12.63 15.67
N ALA A 571 -21.90 -11.46 16.30
CA ALA A 571 -22.73 -11.28 17.49
C ALA A 571 -24.21 -11.04 17.16
N MET A 572 -24.55 -10.82 15.88
CA MET A 572 -25.92 -10.61 15.41
C MET A 572 -26.59 -11.89 14.90
N PHE A 573 -25.82 -12.90 14.48
CA PHE A 573 -26.35 -14.09 13.80
C PHE A 573 -25.80 -15.40 14.36
N ASP A 574 -26.63 -16.44 14.34
CA ASP A 574 -26.23 -17.80 14.70
C ASP A 574 -25.33 -18.43 13.62
N VAL A 575 -24.85 -19.65 13.88
CA VAL A 575 -23.99 -20.41 12.96
C VAL A 575 -24.69 -20.70 11.61
N LEU A 576 -26.03 -20.69 11.58
CA LEU A 576 -26.84 -20.89 10.37
C LEU A 576 -27.18 -19.57 9.65
N GLY A 577 -26.72 -18.43 10.18
CA GLY A 577 -26.91 -17.11 9.61
C GLY A 577 -28.28 -16.48 9.88
N ARG A 578 -29.01 -16.96 10.89
CA ARG A 578 -30.28 -16.39 11.36
C ARG A 578 -30.03 -15.40 12.49
N PRO A 579 -30.82 -14.33 12.63
CA PRO A 579 -30.61 -13.36 13.71
C PRO A 579 -30.66 -14.05 15.08
N LEU A 580 -29.67 -13.80 15.94
CA LEU A 580 -29.63 -14.32 17.32
C LEU A 580 -30.78 -13.76 18.16
N ASP A 581 -31.20 -12.54 17.85
CA ASP A 581 -32.33 -11.87 18.47
C ASP A 581 -33.14 -11.09 17.42
N GLU A 582 -34.12 -11.77 16.81
CA GLU A 582 -35.06 -11.15 15.88
C GLU A 582 -35.83 -9.98 16.49
N ALA A 583 -36.04 -9.96 17.82
CA ALA A 583 -36.73 -8.87 18.50
C ALA A 583 -35.82 -7.65 18.67
N THR A 584 -34.53 -7.82 18.93
CA THR A 584 -33.55 -6.72 18.93
C THR A 584 -33.32 -6.19 17.53
N LEU A 585 -33.23 -7.05 16.52
CA LEU A 585 -33.14 -6.62 15.14
C LEU A 585 -34.41 -5.87 14.71
N ALA A 586 -35.60 -6.39 15.06
CA ALA A 586 -36.87 -5.73 14.78
C ALA A 586 -36.99 -4.38 15.52
N ARG A 587 -36.59 -4.30 16.79
CA ARG A 587 -36.56 -3.05 17.58
C ARG A 587 -35.56 -2.04 17.03
N ALA A 588 -34.35 -2.47 16.66
CA ALA A 588 -33.38 -1.60 16.01
C ALA A 588 -33.93 -1.04 14.70
N THR A 589 -34.59 -1.87 13.89
CA THR A 589 -35.24 -1.43 12.65
C THR A 589 -36.54 -0.65 12.85
N ALA A 590 -37.18 -0.73 14.03
CA ALA A 590 -38.44 -0.06 14.36
C ALA A 590 -38.25 1.23 15.19
N ALA A 591 -37.10 1.40 15.88
CA ALA A 591 -36.71 2.61 16.59
C ALA A 591 -36.27 3.72 15.63
N ALA A 592 -35.81 3.34 14.44
CA ALA A 592 -35.79 4.23 13.31
C ALA A 592 -37.25 4.35 12.83
N ASP A 593 -37.76 5.58 12.69
CA ASP A 593 -39.14 5.89 12.23
C ASP A 593 -39.33 5.47 10.76
N VAL A 594 -39.35 4.14 10.52
CA VAL A 594 -38.97 3.46 9.28
C VAL A 594 -40.17 2.86 8.58
N ASP A 595 -41.04 3.73 8.10
CA ASP A 595 -41.57 3.52 6.77
C ASP A 595 -40.83 4.32 5.69
N ALA A 596 -39.95 5.26 6.07
CA ALA A 596 -39.21 6.11 5.12
C ALA A 596 -37.69 5.84 5.00
N ALA A 597 -36.99 5.42 6.05
CA ALA A 597 -35.50 5.52 6.07
C ALA A 597 -34.70 4.23 5.75
N VAL A 598 -35.30 3.03 5.79
CA VAL A 598 -34.61 1.78 5.44
C VAL A 598 -35.37 1.05 4.34
N SER A 599 -34.71 0.89 3.19
CA SER A 599 -35.20 0.23 2.00
C SER A 599 -35.53 -1.24 2.26
N PRO A 600 -36.48 -1.82 1.50
CA PRO A 600 -36.79 -3.25 1.60
C PRO A 600 -35.58 -4.15 1.40
N MET A 601 -34.56 -3.67 0.66
CA MET A 601 -33.32 -4.41 0.42
C MET A 601 -32.45 -4.45 1.68
N ALA A 602 -32.24 -3.31 2.36
CA ALA A 602 -31.50 -3.26 3.61
C ALA A 602 -32.21 -4.05 4.73
N ARG A 603 -33.54 -3.99 4.81
CA ARG A 603 -34.32 -4.83 5.76
C ARG A 603 -34.12 -6.34 5.49
N ARG A 604 -34.12 -6.76 4.22
CA ARG A 604 -33.82 -8.16 3.85
C ARG A 604 -32.38 -8.54 4.17
N ALA A 605 -31.43 -7.64 3.97
CA ALA A 605 -30.03 -7.86 4.31
C ALA A 605 -29.87 -8.10 5.80
N LEU A 606 -30.50 -7.28 6.65
CA LEU A 606 -30.47 -7.44 8.10
C LEU A 606 -31.09 -8.77 8.58
N GLY A 607 -32.06 -9.32 7.86
CA GLY A 607 -32.69 -10.60 8.22
C GLY A 607 -31.82 -11.84 8.02
N ASN A 608 -30.63 -11.73 7.41
CA ASN A 608 -29.77 -12.87 7.12
C ASN A 608 -28.28 -12.50 7.08
N ARG A 609 -27.44 -13.24 7.82
CA ARG A 609 -25.99 -13.01 7.90
C ARG A 609 -25.31 -12.83 6.54
N PHE A 610 -25.58 -13.75 5.61
CA PHE A 610 -24.92 -13.75 4.30
C PHE A 610 -25.42 -12.61 3.40
N ALA A 611 -26.67 -12.19 3.59
CA ALA A 611 -27.21 -11.03 2.89
C ALA A 611 -26.64 -9.72 3.45
N LEU A 612 -26.49 -9.61 4.78
CA LEU A 612 -25.84 -8.47 5.42
C LEU A 612 -24.36 -8.37 5.07
N ASP A 613 -23.62 -9.48 5.15
CA ASP A 613 -22.21 -9.55 4.76
C ASP A 613 -22.02 -9.14 3.29
N ARG A 614 -22.89 -9.62 2.38
CA ARG A 614 -22.90 -9.17 0.98
C ARG A 614 -23.20 -7.68 0.83
N TYR A 615 -24.18 -7.16 1.57
CA TYR A 615 -24.54 -5.75 1.54
C TYR A 615 -23.36 -4.88 1.97
N LEU A 616 -22.71 -5.20 3.09
CA LEU A 616 -21.58 -4.43 3.62
C LEU A 616 -20.35 -4.49 2.70
N ARG A 617 -20.02 -5.66 2.14
CA ARG A 617 -18.92 -5.80 1.18
C ARG A 617 -19.16 -5.02 -0.11
N GLY A 618 -20.41 -4.90 -0.56
CA GLY A 618 -20.79 -4.18 -1.77
C GLY A 618 -21.01 -2.69 -1.59
N ALA A 619 -21.26 -2.25 -0.35
CA ALA A 619 -21.76 -0.91 -0.05
C ALA A 619 -20.88 0.21 -0.61
N GLU A 620 -19.55 0.14 -0.44
CA GLU A 620 -18.65 1.20 -0.92
C GLU A 620 -18.71 1.40 -2.44
N ARG A 621 -18.90 0.31 -3.19
CA ARG A 621 -19.04 0.35 -4.65
C ARG A 621 -20.41 0.89 -5.04
N ASP A 622 -21.46 0.41 -4.37
CA ASP A 622 -22.83 0.83 -4.63
C ASP A 622 -23.05 2.31 -4.30
N LEU A 623 -22.45 2.80 -3.20
CA LEU A 623 -22.46 4.22 -2.82
C LEU A 623 -21.74 5.09 -3.84
N ALA A 624 -20.52 4.70 -4.27
CA ALA A 624 -19.77 5.42 -5.29
C ALA A 624 -20.56 5.54 -6.61
N ARG A 625 -21.16 4.43 -7.07
CA ARG A 625 -22.01 4.42 -8.27
C ARG A 625 -23.27 5.26 -8.09
N THR A 626 -23.94 5.17 -6.94
CA THR A 626 -25.15 5.94 -6.66
C THR A 626 -24.86 7.44 -6.69
N PHE A 627 -23.76 7.86 -6.06
CA PHE A 627 -23.30 9.23 -6.08
C PHE A 627 -22.97 9.70 -7.51
N ALA A 628 -22.21 8.92 -8.28
CA ALA A 628 -21.83 9.29 -9.63
C ALA A 628 -23.03 9.36 -10.61
N ALA A 629 -23.97 8.42 -10.50
CA ALA A 629 -25.21 8.45 -11.26
C ALA A 629 -26.09 9.65 -10.91
N ALA A 630 -26.12 10.02 -9.63
CA ALA A 630 -26.80 11.22 -9.16
C ALA A 630 -26.15 12.50 -9.72
N LEU A 631 -24.82 12.59 -9.77
CA LEU A 631 -24.12 13.70 -10.43
C LEU A 631 -24.50 13.81 -11.91
N ALA A 632 -24.49 12.69 -12.63
CA ALA A 632 -24.84 12.64 -14.04
C ALA A 632 -26.29 13.11 -14.29
N THR A 633 -27.23 12.72 -13.41
CA THR A 633 -28.65 13.04 -13.53
C THR A 633 -28.97 14.46 -13.09
N ALA A 634 -28.41 14.90 -11.96
CA ALA A 634 -28.68 16.21 -11.38
C ALA A 634 -28.20 17.33 -12.31
N PHE A 635 -27.02 17.14 -12.90
CA PHE A 635 -26.31 18.16 -13.68
C PHE A 635 -26.25 17.82 -15.18
N GLU A 636 -27.20 17.03 -15.69
CA GLU A 636 -27.27 16.65 -17.12
C GLU A 636 -27.40 17.86 -18.04
N ASP A 637 -28.20 18.86 -17.65
CA ASP A 637 -28.45 20.09 -18.42
C ASP A 637 -27.42 21.19 -18.17
N GLU A 638 -26.47 20.98 -17.25
CA GLU A 638 -25.46 21.98 -16.96
C GLU A 638 -24.38 22.00 -18.05
N SER A 639 -24.25 23.15 -18.70
CA SER A 639 -23.19 23.39 -19.69
C SER A 639 -21.78 23.42 -19.08
N ARG A 640 -21.68 23.48 -17.75
CA ARG A 640 -20.42 23.61 -17.00
C ARG A 640 -20.14 22.38 -16.15
N PRO A 641 -18.88 21.97 -16.01
CA PRO A 641 -18.52 20.84 -15.16
C PRO A 641 -18.81 21.08 -13.67
N VAL A 642 -19.08 19.99 -12.95
CA VAL A 642 -19.11 19.95 -11.48
C VAL A 642 -17.70 19.77 -10.96
N VAL A 643 -17.22 20.67 -10.10
CA VAL A 643 -15.87 20.61 -9.54
C VAL A 643 -15.89 20.21 -8.07
N MET A 644 -15.20 19.13 -7.73
CA MET A 644 -15.05 18.61 -6.38
C MET A 644 -13.60 18.78 -5.92
N LEU A 645 -13.41 19.29 -4.71
CA LEU A 645 -12.08 19.53 -4.13
C LEU A 645 -11.92 18.68 -2.88
N LEU A 646 -10.85 17.88 -2.81
CA LEU A 646 -10.44 17.23 -1.58
C LEU A 646 -9.16 17.90 -1.08
N ASP A 647 -9.25 18.53 0.08
CA ASP A 647 -8.12 19.16 0.75
C ASP A 647 -7.52 18.24 1.83
N THR A 648 -6.26 18.48 2.16
CA THR A 648 -5.50 17.66 3.12
C THR A 648 -5.42 16.18 2.71
N TYR A 649 -5.14 15.92 1.43
CA TYR A 649 -5.16 14.58 0.84
C TYR A 649 -4.21 13.58 1.52
N GLU A 650 -3.14 14.05 2.17
CA GLU A 650 -2.28 13.19 2.98
C GLU A 650 -3.00 12.40 4.09
N GLU A 651 -4.18 12.83 4.54
CA GLU A 651 -4.99 12.15 5.57
C GLU A 651 -5.90 11.03 5.00
N ILE A 652 -5.94 10.84 3.68
CA ILE A 652 -6.83 9.85 3.04
C ILE A 652 -6.55 8.40 3.48
N GLY A 653 -5.30 8.10 3.88
CA GLY A 653 -4.88 6.80 4.37
C GLY A 653 -5.26 5.64 3.44
N SER A 654 -5.90 4.60 4.00
CA SER A 654 -6.33 3.41 3.25
C SER A 654 -7.49 3.66 2.29
N LEU A 655 -8.13 4.84 2.32
CA LEU A 655 -9.24 5.18 1.43
C LEU A 655 -8.77 5.64 0.05
N ASP A 656 -7.46 5.82 -0.15
CA ASP A 656 -6.88 6.19 -1.45
C ASP A 656 -7.28 5.20 -2.55
N ASP A 657 -7.19 3.90 -2.26
CA ASP A 657 -7.58 2.84 -3.21
C ASP A 657 -9.07 2.89 -3.56
N TRP A 658 -9.94 3.21 -2.60
CA TRP A 658 -11.38 3.36 -2.85
C TRP A 658 -11.64 4.56 -3.77
N LEU A 659 -11.03 5.71 -3.48
CA LEU A 659 -11.18 6.91 -4.29
C LEU A 659 -10.66 6.67 -5.71
N CYS A 660 -9.42 6.16 -5.81
CA CYS A 660 -8.71 5.92 -7.06
C CYS A 660 -9.40 4.84 -7.91
N ARG A 661 -9.82 3.70 -7.35
CA ARG A 661 -10.30 2.55 -8.16
C ARG A 661 -11.80 2.39 -8.21
N ARG A 662 -12.57 3.02 -7.33
CA ARG A 662 -14.03 2.84 -7.27
C ARG A 662 -14.79 4.13 -7.54
N LEU A 663 -14.42 5.23 -6.89
CA LEU A 663 -15.15 6.48 -7.10
C LEU A 663 -14.80 7.13 -8.44
N VAL A 664 -13.50 7.41 -8.69
CA VAL A 664 -13.07 8.13 -9.89
C VAL A 664 -13.51 7.48 -11.21
N PRO A 665 -13.43 6.15 -11.40
CA PRO A 665 -13.89 5.50 -12.64
C PRO A 665 -15.40 5.62 -12.89
N GLU A 666 -16.21 5.69 -11.83
CA GLU A 666 -17.68 5.81 -11.96
C GLU A 666 -18.10 7.27 -12.21
N LEU A 667 -17.26 8.28 -11.93
CA LEU A 667 -17.59 9.69 -12.12
C LEU A 667 -17.91 10.05 -13.58
N PRO A 668 -18.97 10.85 -13.84
CA PRO A 668 -19.33 11.28 -15.19
C PRO A 668 -18.28 12.21 -15.81
N GLN A 669 -18.26 12.34 -17.13
CA GLN A 669 -17.30 13.21 -17.85
C GLN A 669 -17.41 14.69 -17.45
N SER A 670 -18.61 15.13 -17.04
CA SER A 670 -18.87 16.46 -16.52
C SER A 670 -18.35 16.69 -15.10
N ALA A 671 -17.83 15.66 -14.40
CA ALA A 671 -17.24 15.80 -13.09
C ALA A 671 -15.72 15.99 -13.18
N ARG A 672 -15.21 16.94 -12.39
CA ARG A 672 -13.79 17.25 -12.21
C ARG A 672 -13.41 17.10 -10.74
N LEU A 673 -12.26 16.49 -10.48
CA LEU A 673 -11.76 16.25 -9.13
C LEU A 673 -10.39 16.91 -8.96
N VAL A 674 -10.27 17.72 -7.91
CA VAL A 674 -9.01 18.40 -7.55
C VAL A 674 -8.57 17.89 -6.18
N LEU A 675 -7.35 17.37 -6.11
CA LEU A 675 -6.76 16.76 -4.92
C LEU A 675 -5.59 17.61 -4.45
N PHE A 676 -5.69 18.18 -3.25
CA PHE A 676 -4.63 18.99 -2.64
C PHE A 676 -3.86 18.15 -1.62
N GLY A 677 -2.59 17.85 -1.90
CA GLY A 677 -1.78 16.96 -1.05
C GLY A 677 -0.34 17.42 -0.84
N ARG A 678 0.39 16.77 0.05
CA ARG A 678 1.84 17.05 0.24
C ARG A 678 2.70 16.59 -0.92
N ASN A 679 2.40 15.40 -1.43
CA ASN A 679 3.19 14.70 -2.42
C ASN A 679 2.41 14.51 -3.72
N GLN A 680 3.14 14.12 -4.77
CA GLN A 680 2.54 13.69 -6.03
C GLN A 680 1.73 12.41 -5.80
N LEU A 681 0.52 12.31 -6.34
CA LEU A 681 -0.32 11.11 -6.16
C LEU A 681 0.39 9.83 -6.59
N THR A 682 1.11 9.86 -7.70
CA THR A 682 1.85 8.70 -8.23
C THR A 682 2.97 8.21 -7.32
N LYS A 683 3.40 9.02 -6.33
CA LYS A 683 4.34 8.61 -5.28
C LYS A 683 3.65 7.99 -4.06
N GLU A 684 2.40 8.37 -3.81
CA GLU A 684 1.58 7.84 -2.71
C GLU A 684 0.90 6.53 -3.12
N ASN A 685 0.27 6.51 -4.29
CA ASN A 685 -0.30 5.34 -4.93
C ASN A 685 -0.01 5.35 -6.43
N LEU A 686 0.67 4.30 -6.90
CA LEU A 686 1.07 4.16 -8.30
C LEU A 686 -0.14 4.05 -9.25
N ASP A 687 -1.30 3.58 -8.78
CA ASP A 687 -2.51 3.43 -9.61
C ASP A 687 -2.98 4.74 -10.23
N TRP A 688 -2.66 5.88 -9.61
CA TRP A 688 -2.97 7.19 -10.17
C TRP A 688 -2.29 7.43 -11.53
N ALA A 689 -1.22 6.68 -11.86
CA ALA A 689 -0.56 6.73 -13.15
C ALA A 689 -1.44 6.19 -14.30
N ASP A 690 -2.39 5.29 -14.01
CA ASP A 690 -3.27 4.68 -15.03
C ASP A 690 -4.19 5.71 -15.71
N TYR A 691 -4.38 6.88 -15.08
CA TYR A 691 -5.17 7.98 -15.64
C TYR A 691 -4.44 8.78 -16.73
N GLY A 692 -3.12 8.58 -16.90
CA GLY A 692 -2.32 9.19 -17.96
C GLY A 692 -2.58 10.69 -18.12
N ASP A 693 -2.89 11.11 -19.35
CA ASP A 693 -3.13 12.51 -19.71
C ASP A 693 -4.38 13.14 -19.05
N SER A 694 -5.26 12.33 -18.45
CA SER A 694 -6.44 12.82 -17.71
C SER A 694 -6.10 13.35 -16.32
N LEU A 695 -4.90 13.02 -15.80
CA LEU A 695 -4.38 13.48 -14.52
C LEU A 695 -3.29 14.53 -14.71
N ARG A 696 -3.59 15.77 -14.35
CA ARG A 696 -2.61 16.86 -14.29
C ARG A 696 -2.00 16.96 -12.89
N MET A 697 -0.70 16.67 -12.81
CA MET A 697 0.10 16.95 -11.60
C MET A 697 0.64 18.38 -11.65
N GLN A 698 0.22 19.23 -10.73
CA GLN A 698 0.58 20.64 -10.65
C GLN A 698 1.32 20.93 -9.33
N PRO A 699 2.64 21.17 -9.35
CA PRO A 699 3.35 21.63 -8.17
C PRO A 699 2.87 23.04 -7.80
N LEU A 700 2.77 23.32 -6.50
CA LEU A 700 2.49 24.65 -5.96
C LEU A 700 3.82 25.29 -5.53
N PRO A 701 4.35 26.28 -6.27
CA PRO A 701 5.66 26.89 -5.98
C PRO A 701 5.60 27.85 -4.79
N GLU A 702 6.74 28.40 -4.37
CA GLU A 702 6.77 29.55 -3.44
C GLU A 702 6.20 30.83 -4.08
N LEU A 703 5.90 31.85 -3.28
CA LEU A 703 5.48 33.14 -3.81
C LEU A 703 6.66 33.86 -4.48
N ALA A 704 6.37 34.48 -5.62
CA ALA A 704 7.31 35.38 -6.27
C ALA A 704 7.68 36.54 -5.34
N GLU A 705 8.84 37.15 -5.57
CA GLU A 705 9.36 38.24 -4.75
C GLU A 705 8.38 39.40 -4.61
N ASP A 706 7.79 39.82 -5.73
CA ASP A 706 6.82 40.92 -5.74
C ASP A 706 5.54 40.59 -4.94
N ASP A 707 5.06 39.35 -5.02
CA ASP A 707 3.89 38.88 -4.28
C ASP A 707 4.18 38.80 -2.78
N ALA A 708 5.32 38.22 -2.40
CA ALA A 708 5.75 38.13 -1.01
C ALA A 708 5.93 39.53 -0.38
N LYS A 709 6.56 40.46 -1.09
CA LYS A 709 6.71 41.85 -0.63
C LYS A 709 5.37 42.58 -0.57
N THR A 710 4.47 42.33 -1.50
CA THR A 710 3.12 42.91 -1.49
C THR A 710 2.31 42.41 -0.30
N PHE A 711 2.41 41.12 0.05
CA PHE A 711 1.84 40.57 1.27
C PHE A 711 2.38 41.27 2.52
N LEU A 712 3.69 41.47 2.62
CA LEU A 712 4.33 42.13 3.76
C LEU A 712 3.94 43.62 3.89
N ARG A 713 3.89 44.35 2.78
CA ARG A 713 3.46 45.76 2.74
C ARG A 713 2.02 45.93 3.21
N HIS A 714 1.12 45.06 2.77
CA HIS A 714 -0.27 45.06 3.22
C HIS A 714 -0.39 44.93 4.74
N HIS A 715 0.52 44.17 5.37
CA HIS A 715 0.56 43.99 6.82
C HIS A 715 1.41 45.03 7.57
N GLY A 716 1.84 46.10 6.89
CA GLY A 716 2.49 47.25 7.51
C GLY A 716 4.02 47.30 7.42
N LEU A 717 4.68 46.32 6.78
CA LEU A 717 6.13 46.38 6.54
C LEU A 717 6.42 47.18 5.26
N SER A 718 6.72 48.46 5.41
CA SER A 718 6.95 49.38 4.27
C SER A 718 8.43 49.67 3.99
N ASP A 719 9.34 49.37 4.92
CA ASP A 719 10.77 49.60 4.75
C ASP A 719 11.37 48.68 3.67
N PRO A 720 11.96 49.22 2.58
CA PRO A 720 12.52 48.41 1.50
C PRO A 720 13.62 47.45 1.95
N THR A 721 14.47 47.88 2.88
CA THR A 721 15.60 47.06 3.36
C THR A 721 15.09 45.84 4.14
N ALA A 722 14.16 46.07 5.07
CA ALA A 722 13.52 44.99 5.82
C ALA A 722 12.70 44.05 4.93
N LEU A 723 12.04 44.55 3.87
CA LEU A 723 11.35 43.71 2.89
C LEU A 723 12.32 42.75 2.19
N ASP A 724 13.48 43.24 1.74
CA ASP A 724 14.51 42.43 1.09
C ASP A 724 15.13 41.43 2.05
N GLU A 725 15.38 41.82 3.31
CA GLU A 725 15.90 40.92 4.34
C GLU A 725 14.93 39.78 4.67
N VAL A 726 13.64 40.11 4.86
CA VAL A 726 12.60 39.12 5.12
C VAL A 726 12.45 38.17 3.93
N TYR A 727 12.42 38.69 2.70
CA TYR A 727 12.34 37.84 1.52
C TYR A 727 13.57 36.92 1.40
N ARG A 728 14.78 37.42 1.68
CA ARG A 728 16.03 36.65 1.56
C ARG A 728 16.07 35.40 2.42
N PHE A 729 15.54 35.43 3.65
CA PHE A 729 15.53 34.23 4.50
C PHE A 729 14.24 33.40 4.39
N THR A 730 13.13 33.99 3.97
CA THR A 730 11.87 33.25 3.75
C THR A 730 11.81 32.57 2.39
N GLY A 731 12.50 33.12 1.39
CA GLY A 731 12.47 32.65 0.01
C GLY A 731 11.07 32.67 -0.61
N GLY A 732 10.17 33.55 -0.14
CA GLY A 732 8.77 33.58 -0.56
C GLY A 732 7.91 32.42 -0.03
N TYR A 733 8.42 31.61 0.91
CA TYR A 733 7.68 30.51 1.49
C TYR A 733 6.52 31.03 2.37
N PRO A 734 5.24 30.80 2.00
CA PRO A 734 4.09 31.48 2.61
C PRO A 734 4.01 31.34 4.13
N LEU A 735 4.25 30.14 4.65
CA LEU A 735 4.31 29.91 6.09
C LEU A 735 5.32 30.83 6.79
N LEU A 736 6.54 30.97 6.25
CA LEU A 736 7.57 31.76 6.91
C LEU A 736 7.16 33.24 6.92
N LEU A 737 6.51 33.72 5.86
CA LEU A 737 5.94 35.08 5.83
C LEU A 737 4.86 35.27 6.90
N VAL A 738 3.99 34.27 7.10
CA VAL A 738 2.99 34.28 8.18
C VAL A 738 3.64 34.28 9.55
N LEU A 739 4.64 33.41 9.80
CA LEU A 739 5.36 33.37 11.08
C LEU A 739 6.08 34.69 11.38
N VAL A 740 6.67 35.33 10.37
CA VAL A 740 7.29 36.64 10.52
C VAL A 740 6.25 37.70 10.91
N ARG A 741 5.08 37.71 10.26
CA ARG A 741 3.96 38.57 10.62
C ARG A 741 3.50 38.31 12.06
N LEU A 742 3.37 37.05 12.47
CA LEU A 742 2.94 36.68 13.81
C LEU A 742 3.93 37.16 14.88
N LEU A 743 5.24 36.98 14.63
CA LEU A 743 6.29 37.51 15.51
C LEU A 743 6.19 39.04 15.65
N ALA A 744 6.01 39.75 14.54
CA ALA A 744 5.85 41.21 14.57
C ALA A 744 4.59 41.65 15.34
N ARG A 745 3.49 40.89 15.27
CA ARG A 745 2.25 41.18 16.02
C ARG A 745 2.39 40.92 17.52
N GLU A 746 3.01 39.81 17.92
CA GLU A 746 3.18 39.47 19.33
C GLU A 746 4.18 40.42 20.04
N SER A 747 5.26 40.79 19.35
CA SER A 747 6.25 41.76 19.85
C SER A 747 5.79 43.23 19.72
N GLY A 748 4.78 43.51 18.90
CA GLY A 748 4.30 44.86 18.58
C GLY A 748 5.21 45.66 17.64
N SER A 749 6.28 45.07 17.09
CA SER A 749 7.21 45.73 16.16
C SER A 749 7.89 44.76 15.19
N TRP A 750 8.10 45.19 13.95
CA TRP A 750 8.88 44.44 12.96
C TRP A 750 10.37 44.32 13.31
N SER A 751 10.89 45.16 14.22
CA SER A 751 12.29 45.10 14.68
C SER A 751 12.63 43.81 15.44
N ALA A 752 11.64 43.08 15.97
CA ALA A 752 11.84 41.82 16.71
C ALA A 752 12.33 40.66 15.82
N ILE A 753 12.24 40.81 14.50
CA ILE A 753 12.77 39.85 13.53
C ILE A 753 14.31 39.78 13.60
N GLY A 754 14.97 40.91 13.88
CA GLY A 754 16.44 41.01 14.00
C GLY A 754 17.22 40.41 12.81
N GLU A 755 18.52 40.16 13.01
CA GLU A 755 19.33 39.45 12.01
C GLU A 755 18.96 37.96 11.98
N MET A 756 18.34 37.51 10.88
CA MET A 756 18.14 36.10 10.59
C MET A 756 18.96 35.68 9.38
N ARG A 757 19.92 34.77 9.60
CA ARG A 757 20.72 34.20 8.51
C ARG A 757 19.88 33.23 7.68
N ALA A 758 19.89 33.39 6.37
CA ALA A 758 19.37 32.39 5.44
C ALA A 758 20.10 31.06 5.69
N SER A 759 19.37 30.03 6.12
CA SER A 759 19.99 28.76 6.53
C SER A 759 19.83 27.64 5.51
N GLY A 760 19.25 27.91 4.33
CA GLY A 760 18.92 26.92 3.30
C GLY A 760 17.84 25.90 3.70
N ASN A 761 17.67 25.65 5.00
CA ASN A 761 16.68 24.76 5.59
C ASN A 761 15.51 25.57 6.18
N ARG A 762 14.31 25.39 5.60
CA ARG A 762 13.09 26.14 5.95
C ARG A 762 12.55 25.78 7.31
N ASP A 763 12.60 24.51 7.70
CA ASP A 763 12.09 24.04 9.00
C ASP A 763 12.91 24.61 10.15
N ARG A 764 14.23 24.77 9.96
CA ARG A 764 15.08 25.48 10.93
C ARG A 764 14.70 26.96 11.09
N VAL A 765 14.32 27.62 9.99
CA VAL A 765 13.86 29.02 10.06
C VAL A 765 12.50 29.10 10.74
N ALA A 766 11.57 28.20 10.38
CA ALA A 766 10.25 28.12 10.99
C ALA A 766 10.32 27.85 12.50
N SER A 767 11.15 26.88 12.92
CA SER A 767 11.38 26.52 14.32
C SER A 767 11.98 27.68 15.12
N ARG A 768 12.96 28.42 14.55
CA ARG A 768 13.51 29.62 15.20
C ARG A 768 12.51 30.75 15.34
N LEU A 769 11.67 30.97 14.31
CA LEU A 769 10.60 31.96 14.37
C LEU A 769 9.57 31.58 15.44
N LEU A 770 9.17 30.31 15.47
CA LEU A 770 8.26 29.78 16.50
C LEU A 770 8.85 29.93 17.90
N ASP A 771 10.12 29.59 18.11
CA ASP A 771 10.80 29.77 19.41
C ASP A 771 10.83 31.24 19.84
N ARG A 772 10.97 32.19 18.91
CA ARG A 772 10.90 33.62 19.24
C ARG A 772 9.48 34.03 19.61
N ILE A 773 8.48 33.59 18.84
CA ILE A 773 7.06 33.83 19.14
C ILE A 773 6.73 33.32 20.55
N LEU A 774 7.12 32.09 20.88
CA LEU A 774 6.85 31.47 22.19
C LEU A 774 7.64 32.09 23.36
N ARG A 775 8.70 32.87 23.08
CA ARG A 775 9.48 33.61 24.10
C ARG A 775 8.91 34.99 24.41
N GLU A 776 8.05 35.54 23.55
CA GLU A 776 7.40 36.81 23.82
C GLU A 776 6.53 36.70 25.08
N GLN A 777 6.55 37.73 25.92
CA GLN A 777 5.97 37.70 27.27
C GLN A 777 4.51 37.24 27.29
N ARG A 778 3.74 37.61 26.27
CA ARG A 778 2.33 37.21 26.10
C ARG A 778 2.19 35.72 25.80
N ALA A 779 3.02 35.16 24.92
CA ALA A 779 2.94 33.76 24.51
C ALA A 779 3.56 32.80 25.54
N ALA A 780 4.51 33.28 26.36
CA ALA A 780 5.14 32.49 27.40
C ALA A 780 4.13 31.97 28.45
N GLU A 781 3.08 32.75 28.75
CA GLU A 781 2.03 32.38 29.71
C GLU A 781 1.19 31.19 29.26
N VAL A 782 1.03 30.99 27.95
CA VAL A 782 0.20 29.93 27.36
C VAL A 782 1.02 28.81 26.73
N ARG A 783 2.35 28.90 26.74
CA ARG A 783 3.25 28.00 26.02
C ARG A 783 3.01 26.52 26.32
N GLU A 784 2.89 26.16 27.61
CA GLU A 784 2.67 24.77 28.01
C GLU A 784 1.34 24.22 27.44
N VAL A 785 0.30 25.05 27.46
CA VAL A 785 -1.02 24.71 26.93
C VAL A 785 -0.94 24.48 25.42
N LEU A 786 -0.21 25.33 24.70
CA LEU A 786 -0.05 25.19 23.24
C LEU A 786 0.76 23.95 22.88
N GLU A 787 1.85 23.68 23.62
CA GLU A 787 2.66 22.48 23.41
C GLU A 787 1.80 21.23 23.61
N LYS A 788 1.05 21.12 24.71
CA LYS A 788 0.20 19.94 25.00
C LYS A 788 -1.06 19.86 24.12
N CYS A 789 -1.74 20.96 23.83
CA CYS A 789 -2.97 20.96 23.03
C CYS A 789 -2.71 20.91 21.52
N ALA A 790 -1.46 20.98 21.06
CA ALA A 790 -1.12 20.84 19.65
C ALA A 790 -1.49 19.47 19.06
N VAL A 791 -1.72 18.44 19.89
CA VAL A 791 -2.20 17.13 19.42
C VAL A 791 -3.66 17.17 18.94
N ALA A 792 -4.44 18.18 19.34
CA ALA A 792 -5.85 18.29 18.98
C ALA A 792 -6.05 19.13 17.72
N SER A 793 -6.94 18.69 16.82
CA SER A 793 -7.29 19.43 15.59
C SER A 793 -8.04 20.73 15.87
N TRP A 794 -8.72 20.83 17.02
CA TRP A 794 -9.27 22.06 17.59
C TRP A 794 -9.20 21.96 19.12
N ILE A 795 -9.38 23.08 19.80
CA ILE A 795 -9.24 23.22 21.24
C ILE A 795 -10.53 23.85 21.76
N ASP A 796 -11.13 23.19 22.76
CA ASP A 796 -12.27 23.66 23.54
C ASP A 796 -11.94 23.52 25.05
N PRO A 797 -12.72 24.11 25.97
CA PRO A 797 -12.44 24.01 27.40
C PRO A 797 -12.38 22.58 27.95
N GLU A 798 -13.11 21.63 27.35
CA GLU A 798 -13.13 20.23 27.79
C GLU A 798 -11.87 19.49 27.32
N ILE A 799 -11.41 19.75 26.08
CA ILE A 799 -10.12 19.26 25.56
C ILE A 799 -8.97 19.76 26.44
N ILE A 800 -8.99 21.05 26.82
CA ILE A 800 -7.99 21.64 27.72
C ILE A 800 -8.01 20.92 29.08
N ALA A 801 -9.20 20.71 29.66
CA ALA A 801 -9.34 20.01 30.94
C ALA A 801 -8.79 18.58 30.87
N THR A 802 -9.08 17.85 29.79
CA THR A 802 -8.63 16.47 29.58
C THR A 802 -7.12 16.39 29.34
N LEU A 803 -6.56 17.22 28.45
CA LEU A 803 -5.14 17.15 28.07
C LEU A 803 -4.19 17.69 29.14
N LEU A 804 -4.62 18.69 29.91
CA LEU A 804 -3.83 19.26 31.02
C LEU A 804 -4.16 18.62 32.37
N GLU A 805 -5.20 17.79 32.45
CA GLU A 805 -5.69 17.16 33.68
C GLU A 805 -6.05 18.20 34.76
N ILE A 806 -6.74 19.27 34.37
CA ILE A 806 -7.15 20.39 35.23
C ILE A 806 -8.68 20.49 35.37
N GLY A 807 -9.16 21.22 36.37
CA GLY A 807 -10.60 21.42 36.59
C GLY A 807 -11.26 22.30 35.52
N SER A 808 -12.56 22.10 35.26
CA SER A 808 -13.31 22.79 34.20
C SER A 808 -13.30 24.32 34.28
N ASP A 809 -13.29 24.89 35.50
CA ASP A 809 -13.22 26.35 35.70
C ASP A 809 -11.84 26.91 35.35
N GLU A 810 -10.78 26.18 35.66
CA GLU A 810 -9.41 26.55 35.31
C GLU A 810 -9.20 26.44 33.79
N ALA A 811 -9.68 25.35 33.18
CA ALA A 811 -9.62 25.12 31.74
C ALA A 811 -10.33 26.22 30.94
N ARG A 812 -11.47 26.72 31.44
CA ARG A 812 -12.18 27.86 30.83
C ARG A 812 -11.39 29.16 30.95
N GLY A 813 -10.73 29.41 32.07
CA GLY A 813 -9.81 30.54 32.22
C GLY A 813 -8.60 30.46 31.28
N VAL A 814 -8.07 29.25 31.03
CA VAL A 814 -7.02 29.01 30.03
C VAL A 814 -7.53 29.21 28.60
N TYR A 815 -8.72 28.71 28.29
CA TYR A 815 -9.36 28.89 26.98
C TYR A 815 -9.52 30.36 26.61
N GLU A 816 -10.01 31.20 27.55
CA GLU A 816 -10.15 32.64 27.34
C GLU A 816 -8.83 33.37 27.10
N LYS A 817 -7.73 32.84 27.65
CA LYS A 817 -6.37 33.37 27.41
C LYS A 817 -5.88 32.99 26.02
N ILE A 818 -5.92 31.69 25.67
CA ILE A 818 -5.40 31.22 24.37
C ILE A 818 -6.15 31.86 23.20
N GLN A 819 -7.47 32.02 23.29
CA GLN A 819 -8.32 32.56 22.21
C GLN A 819 -7.92 33.99 21.79
N ARG A 820 -7.22 34.75 22.65
CA ARG A 820 -6.80 36.14 22.38
C ARG A 820 -5.48 36.24 21.61
N HIS A 821 -4.76 35.15 21.41
CA HIS A 821 -3.46 35.15 20.74
C HIS A 821 -3.56 35.13 19.21
N SER A 822 -2.56 35.72 18.55
CA SER A 822 -2.58 35.91 17.09
C SER A 822 -2.39 34.63 16.26
N PHE A 823 -1.98 33.52 16.88
CA PHE A 823 -1.82 32.20 16.25
C PHE A 823 -3.03 31.28 16.43
N MET A 824 -4.11 31.77 17.05
CA MET A 824 -5.38 31.03 17.17
C MET A 824 -6.38 31.50 16.11
N GLU A 825 -7.05 30.53 15.49
CA GLU A 825 -8.10 30.73 14.49
C GLU A 825 -9.47 30.32 15.08
N PRO A 826 -10.56 31.04 14.76
CA PRO A 826 -11.92 30.59 15.10
C PRO A 826 -12.24 29.24 14.43
N HIS A 827 -12.89 28.33 15.16
CA HIS A 827 -13.34 27.04 14.65
C HIS A 827 -14.80 26.78 15.06
N PRO A 828 -15.64 26.07 14.28
CA PRO A 828 -17.03 25.79 14.66
C PRO A 828 -17.20 25.14 16.03
N PHE A 829 -16.19 24.39 16.47
CA PHE A 829 -16.17 23.68 17.76
C PHE A 829 -15.25 24.30 18.81
N GLY A 830 -14.72 25.51 18.61
CA GLY A 830 -13.82 26.18 19.56
C GLY A 830 -12.81 27.10 18.89
N VAL A 831 -11.53 26.91 19.19
CA VAL A 831 -10.42 27.58 18.51
C VAL A 831 -9.42 26.56 17.96
N ARG A 832 -8.68 26.93 16.93
CA ARG A 832 -7.70 26.04 16.30
C ARG A 832 -6.34 26.72 16.24
N LEU A 833 -5.27 25.97 16.46
CA LEU A 833 -3.92 26.43 16.18
C LEU A 833 -3.69 26.51 14.67
N HIS A 834 -3.06 27.58 14.18
CA HIS A 834 -2.64 27.64 12.79
C HIS A 834 -1.88 26.35 12.40
N ASP A 835 -2.32 25.67 11.34
CA ASP A 835 -2.02 24.24 11.10
C ASP A 835 -0.54 23.88 11.15
N LYS A 836 0.34 24.76 10.64
CA LYS A 836 1.79 24.52 10.72
C LYS A 836 2.39 24.82 12.10
N ILE A 837 1.88 25.78 12.87
CA ILE A 837 2.33 25.96 14.26
C ILE A 837 1.99 24.69 15.03
N ARG A 838 0.79 24.13 14.82
CA ARG A 838 0.40 22.81 15.32
C ARG A 838 1.40 21.74 14.88
N GLU A 839 1.68 21.62 13.58
CA GLU A 839 2.62 20.62 13.05
C GLU A 839 4.03 20.74 13.66
N LEU A 840 4.60 21.95 13.73
CA LEU A 840 5.92 22.18 14.32
C LEU A 840 5.96 21.85 15.81
N LEU A 841 4.87 22.12 16.54
CA LEU A 841 4.74 21.76 17.95
C LEU A 841 4.61 20.24 18.13
N VAL A 842 3.84 19.56 17.27
CA VAL A 842 3.69 18.10 17.28
C VAL A 842 5.01 17.42 16.92
N GLU A 843 5.71 17.86 15.86
CA GLU A 843 7.03 17.34 15.47
C GLU A 843 8.05 17.52 16.60
N ARG A 844 8.06 18.70 17.23
CA ARG A 844 8.89 18.97 18.41
C ARG A 844 8.55 18.04 19.57
N MET A 845 7.26 17.80 19.83
CA MET A 845 6.81 16.89 20.89
C MET A 845 7.24 15.46 20.60
N ARG A 846 6.98 14.93 19.40
CA ARG A 846 7.41 13.59 18.98
C ARG A 846 8.92 13.40 19.08
N PHE A 847 9.69 14.43 18.67
CA PHE A 847 11.15 14.42 18.82
C PHE A 847 11.62 14.45 20.28
N THR A 848 10.91 15.16 21.15
CA THR A 848 11.30 15.32 22.56
C THR A 848 10.83 14.14 23.43
N SER A 849 9.62 13.63 23.18
CA SER A 849 8.95 12.57 23.93
C SER A 849 7.80 11.97 23.11
N GLU A 850 8.09 10.92 22.32
CA GLU A 850 7.09 10.16 21.56
C GLU A 850 6.02 9.53 22.48
N SER A 851 6.40 9.09 23.68
CA SER A 851 5.48 8.52 24.67
C SER A 851 4.45 9.54 25.18
N GLU A 852 4.82 10.82 25.29
CA GLU A 852 3.88 11.87 25.72
C GLU A 852 2.89 12.18 24.59
N TYR A 853 3.35 12.21 23.33
CA TYR A 853 2.46 12.35 22.18
C TYR A 853 1.41 11.24 22.15
N GLN A 854 1.82 9.96 22.25
CA GLN A 854 0.92 8.82 22.25
C GLN A 854 -0.08 8.84 23.42
N ARG A 855 0.36 9.30 24.60
CA ARG A 855 -0.51 9.46 25.77
C ARG A 855 -1.62 10.48 25.52
N LEU A 856 -1.26 11.68 25.04
CA LEU A 856 -2.22 12.76 24.78
C LEU A 856 -3.18 12.41 23.63
N ASP A 857 -2.69 11.76 22.58
CA ASP A 857 -3.49 11.26 21.45
C ASP A 857 -4.50 10.18 21.89
N GLY A 858 -4.06 9.27 22.77
CA GLY A 858 -4.93 8.27 23.39
C GLY A 858 -6.06 8.87 24.21
N LEU A 859 -5.76 9.90 25.03
CA LEU A 859 -6.76 10.63 25.82
C LEU A 859 -7.81 11.32 24.94
N LEU A 860 -7.39 11.96 23.84
CA LEU A 860 -8.32 12.56 22.88
C LEU A 860 -9.21 11.52 22.22
N THR A 861 -8.63 10.39 21.79
CA THR A 861 -9.37 9.31 21.15
C THR A 861 -10.45 8.75 22.08
N GLU A 862 -10.13 8.52 23.35
CA GLU A 862 -11.09 8.06 24.35
C GLU A 862 -12.20 9.09 24.61
N MET A 863 -11.85 10.37 24.73
CA MET A 863 -12.81 11.46 24.89
C MET A 863 -13.76 11.57 23.69
N HIS A 864 -13.25 11.49 22.45
CA HIS A 864 -14.08 11.50 21.24
C HIS A 864 -15.04 10.31 21.18
N ARG A 865 -14.58 9.11 21.57
CA ARG A 865 -15.45 7.92 21.70
C ARG A 865 -16.53 8.12 22.76
N ALA A 866 -16.20 8.74 23.90
CA ALA A 866 -17.17 9.03 24.95
C ALA A 866 -18.22 10.07 24.48
N ARG A 867 -17.80 11.14 23.80
CA ARG A 867 -18.71 12.12 23.20
C ARG A 867 -19.67 11.49 22.19
N ALA A 868 -19.17 10.58 21.35
CA ALA A 868 -20.00 9.83 20.40
C ALA A 868 -21.05 8.92 21.09
N ARG A 869 -20.76 8.41 22.29
CA ARG A 869 -21.72 7.65 23.10
C ARG A 869 -22.77 8.53 23.78
N ILE A 870 -22.40 9.76 24.18
CA ILE A 870 -23.27 10.69 24.92
C ILE A 870 -24.21 11.49 24.00
N ALA A 871 -23.85 11.70 22.73
CA ALA A 871 -24.71 12.39 21.75
C ALA A 871 -25.97 11.57 21.33
N GLN A 872 -26.17 10.38 21.90
CA GLN A 872 -27.47 9.69 21.85
C GLN A 872 -28.48 10.43 22.75
N PRO A 873 -29.72 10.68 22.31
CA PRO A 873 -30.73 11.33 23.16
C PRO A 873 -30.95 10.48 24.43
N LYS A 874 -30.77 11.10 25.60
CA LYS A 874 -31.35 10.59 26.86
C LYS A 874 -32.87 10.78 26.77
N GLU A 875 -33.63 9.70 26.85
CA GLU A 875 -35.08 9.76 27.01
C GLU A 875 -35.41 10.35 28.40
N ASP A 876 -36.18 11.43 28.42
CA ASP A 876 -36.66 12.12 29.62
C ASP A 876 -37.76 11.32 30.34
N GLU A 877 -37.65 11.24 31.67
CA GLU A 877 -38.70 10.83 32.61
C GLU A 877 -39.72 11.98 32.82
N ASP A 878 -41.00 11.62 32.68
CA ASP A 878 -42.16 11.99 33.52
C ASP A 878 -42.71 13.44 33.50
N ASP A 879 -43.85 13.64 32.82
CA ASP A 879 -44.98 14.36 33.42
C ASP A 879 -46.31 13.68 33.04
N GLY A 880 -47.08 13.32 34.07
CA GLY A 880 -48.19 12.37 34.02
C GLY A 880 -49.50 12.83 33.35
N PRO A 881 -50.56 12.01 33.45
CA PRO A 881 -51.68 12.01 32.51
C PRO A 881 -52.78 13.02 32.85
N ARG A 882 -53.48 13.53 31.82
CA ARG A 882 -54.86 14.02 31.94
C ARG A 882 -55.78 13.39 30.89
N PRO A 883 -57.07 13.22 31.24
CA PRO A 883 -57.86 12.06 30.87
C PRO A 883 -58.73 12.27 29.63
N GLU A 884 -59.27 11.15 29.14
CA GLU A 884 -60.20 10.97 28.03
C GLU A 884 -61.30 12.05 27.91
N ALA A 885 -61.45 12.56 26.68
CA ALA A 885 -62.72 12.78 25.98
C ALA A 885 -62.46 12.82 24.46
#